data_AF-A0A0S8GFX5-F1
#
_entry.id   AF-A0A0S8GFX5-F1
#
_cell.length_a   1.000
_cell.length_b   1.000
_cell.length_c   1.000
_cell.angle_alpha   90.00
_cell.angle_beta   90.00
_cell.angle_gamma   90.00
#
_symmetry.space_group_name_H-M   'P 1'
#
loop_
_entity.id
_entity.type
_entity.pdbx_description
1 polymer ?
#
loop_
_entity_poly.entity_id
_entity_poly.type
_entity_poly.pdbx_seq_one_letter_code
_entity_poly.pdbx_strand_id
1 'polypeptide(L)'
;MTLSHAGQRVKLATVTLHTHHDIYDLSRQDITIIDAGKGFAKVLVGDAEIESLRAAGYSVDIIINDYQAFKDSTFERGFYHTYDQVYAVLDSFAQEYPGICRLDTLGFSVQGRAIWAMRVTDNPGVEENEPEIRLIGNMHGDEHIGTEVTLYFLRYLLTNYASSSRIQDLVNSREFWIAPTINPDGKVANTRENCNDVDLNRDYGFFWAGWGGSPSPNSQIETQVMVQHLEENDIVLEYNYHSAAEYVNYPWDYHPADPPDSQHIIDLSTLYAVTTGLTVTNGYDWYQVTGSLQDYTFGTTGSLAWTIETTEPANSSLIDQICYANRDALLLVCERAAWGIEGVVKDSLTGVPLLSRIEFLDPDRTCIYSDPHNGDFHKMIGQGTYDVMVFANGYAPKRIDSVVVPATGSTALGDVHLAPDSSVRYAFRVVLCRFRNHDTDNNKTRPRFALGPPDAQFFSLGQNGYVVLDMGAQTPVVDVPGNDFAVYEADDGVIDGYYVYVSNSWEGPWLWCDSTGGTAFFDLAVTGLSEARYVRIVDDADITTGPYAGFDLDAVQSFSSIGITEEVHTGEEQLHITLAPNPFRNSITLLCPVGSKQFSVVGIDIFDVGGRLIKQFDYPTIVQSNQIVWDGTDETGHTVPRGLYFIQIDLSGNVVTKKVVFVK
;
A
#
# COMPACT_ATOMS: atom_id res chain seq x y z
N MET A 1 13.96 9.56 23.84
CA MET A 1 14.93 9.25 24.92
C MET A 1 16.26 9.83 24.51
N THR A 2 16.85 10.66 25.36
CA THR A 2 18.18 11.26 25.18
C THR A 2 19.26 10.19 25.44
N LEU A 3 19.98 9.79 24.40
CA LEU A 3 21.11 8.86 24.51
C LEU A 3 22.21 9.43 25.42
N SER A 4 22.65 8.65 26.41
CA SER A 4 23.66 9.02 27.42
C SER A 4 25.12 8.94 26.92
N HIS A 5 25.37 9.14 25.63
CA HIS A 5 26.68 8.92 25.00
C HIS A 5 27.53 10.20 24.93
N ALA A 6 27.55 11.00 26.00
CA ALA A 6 28.39 12.20 26.03
C ALA A 6 29.89 11.82 26.04
N GLY A 7 30.48 11.72 24.85
CA GLY A 7 31.94 11.61 24.64
C GLY A 7 32.48 10.30 24.04
N GLN A 8 31.65 9.33 23.66
CA GLN A 8 32.11 8.11 22.97
C GLN A 8 31.71 8.11 21.48
N ARG A 9 32.61 7.66 20.59
CA ARG A 9 32.32 7.49 19.17
C ARG A 9 31.39 6.30 18.96
N VAL A 10 30.15 6.58 18.57
CA VAL A 10 29.17 5.57 18.16
C VAL A 10 29.59 4.99 16.81
N LYS A 11 29.47 3.68 16.65
CA LYS A 11 29.82 2.93 15.44
C LYS A 11 28.59 2.21 14.91
N LEU A 12 28.46 2.13 13.60
CA LEU A 12 27.53 1.20 12.98
C LEU A 12 28.25 -0.13 12.77
N ALA A 13 27.70 -1.22 13.29
CA ALA A 13 28.26 -2.56 13.13
C ALA A 13 27.19 -3.59 12.75
N THR A 14 27.58 -4.60 11.98
CA THR A 14 26.79 -5.81 11.76
C THR A 14 27.17 -6.85 12.79
N VAL A 15 26.17 -7.39 13.47
CA VAL A 15 26.28 -8.50 14.42
C VAL A 15 25.72 -9.75 13.74
N THR A 16 26.52 -10.80 13.59
CA THR A 16 26.01 -12.09 13.10
C THR A 16 25.17 -12.77 14.17
N LEU A 17 23.90 -13.04 13.86
CA LEU A 17 22.97 -13.74 14.74
C LEU A 17 23.02 -15.24 14.48
N HIS A 18 23.03 -16.03 15.54
CA HIS A 18 22.94 -17.49 15.48
C HIS A 18 21.49 -17.97 15.38
N THR A 19 20.57 -17.23 16.02
CA THR A 19 19.12 -17.48 16.01
C THR A 19 18.35 -16.16 16.05
N HIS A 20 17.05 -16.18 15.71
CA HIS A 20 16.18 -15.00 15.85
C HIS A 20 16.03 -14.54 17.31
N HIS A 21 16.30 -15.43 18.30
CA HIS A 21 16.24 -15.05 19.71
C HIS A 21 17.32 -14.02 20.09
N ASP A 22 18.46 -14.03 19.38
CA ASP A 22 19.59 -13.15 19.65
C ASP A 22 19.21 -11.67 19.53
N ILE A 23 18.22 -11.32 18.69
CA ILE A 23 17.69 -9.96 18.57
C ILE A 23 17.15 -9.44 19.92
N TYR A 24 16.50 -10.30 20.70
CA TYR A 24 16.00 -9.93 22.03
C TYR A 24 17.14 -9.74 23.03
N ASP A 25 18.22 -10.52 22.91
CA ASP A 25 19.40 -10.39 23.76
C ASP A 25 20.19 -9.12 23.47
N LEU A 26 20.26 -8.70 22.21
CA LEU A 26 20.77 -7.39 21.81
C LEU A 26 19.89 -6.26 22.38
N SER A 27 18.58 -6.35 22.23
CA SER A 27 17.64 -5.33 22.72
C SER A 27 17.62 -5.21 24.25
N ARG A 28 17.80 -6.30 24.99
CA ARG A 28 17.91 -6.30 26.47
C ARG A 28 19.19 -5.64 26.98
N GLN A 29 20.21 -5.54 26.13
CA GLN A 29 21.45 -4.82 26.42
C GLN A 29 21.36 -3.33 26.08
N ASP A 30 20.17 -2.81 25.79
CA ASP A 30 19.91 -1.41 25.40
C ASP A 30 20.62 -0.99 24.09
N ILE A 31 21.03 -1.98 23.29
CA ILE A 31 21.69 -1.75 22.00
C ILE A 31 20.64 -1.35 20.97
N THR A 32 20.86 -0.23 20.29
CA THR A 32 19.97 0.26 19.24
C THR A 32 20.14 -0.59 17.99
N ILE A 33 19.12 -1.39 17.67
CA ILE A 33 19.05 -2.20 16.45
C ILE A 33 18.41 -1.35 15.35
N ILE A 34 19.14 -1.13 14.27
CA ILE A 34 18.71 -0.27 13.15
C ILE A 34 18.15 -1.05 11.96
N ASP A 35 18.58 -2.30 11.81
CA ASP A 35 18.13 -3.25 10.80
C ASP A 35 18.41 -4.66 11.34
N ALA A 36 17.58 -5.64 11.01
CA ALA A 36 17.82 -7.01 11.41
C ALA A 36 17.14 -7.98 10.46
N GLY A 37 17.92 -8.90 9.91
CA GLY A 37 17.46 -9.91 8.98
C GLY A 37 17.88 -11.32 9.39
N LYS A 38 17.78 -12.25 8.45
CA LYS A 38 18.10 -13.66 8.71
C LYS A 38 19.59 -13.83 8.96
N GLY A 39 19.94 -14.04 10.24
CA GLY A 39 21.32 -14.30 10.66
C GLY A 39 22.17 -13.04 10.90
N PHE A 40 21.57 -11.84 10.92
CA PHE A 40 22.30 -10.63 11.27
C PHE A 40 21.40 -9.55 11.90
N ALA A 41 22.02 -8.68 12.72
CA ALA A 41 21.44 -7.42 13.16
C ALA A 41 22.47 -6.31 12.98
N LYS A 42 22.05 -5.17 12.43
CA LYS A 42 22.87 -3.96 12.40
C LYS A 42 22.52 -3.10 13.59
N VAL A 43 23.56 -2.65 14.28
CA VAL A 43 23.43 -2.00 15.58
C VAL A 43 24.30 -0.76 15.66
N LEU A 44 23.82 0.24 16.40
CA LEU A 44 24.64 1.35 16.85
C LEU A 44 25.26 0.98 18.19
N VAL A 45 26.60 0.91 18.21
CA VAL A 45 27.36 0.44 19.36
C VAL A 45 28.63 1.26 19.60
N GLY A 46 29.01 1.45 20.85
CA GLY A 46 30.33 1.91 21.29
C GLY A 46 31.32 0.76 21.49
N ASP A 47 32.58 1.10 21.81
CA ASP A 47 33.64 0.09 22.01
C ASP A 47 33.32 -0.93 23.12
N ALA A 48 32.69 -0.49 24.21
CA ALA A 48 32.33 -1.36 25.33
C ALA A 48 31.26 -2.39 24.95
N GLU A 49 30.29 -1.98 24.13
CA GLU A 49 29.21 -2.87 23.65
C GLU A 49 29.78 -3.88 22.65
N ILE A 50 30.70 -3.47 21.78
CA ILE A 50 31.41 -4.39 20.86
C ILE A 50 32.18 -5.46 21.65
N GLU A 51 32.89 -5.07 22.71
CA GLU A 51 33.59 -6.03 23.58
C GLU A 51 32.60 -6.98 24.28
N SER A 52 31.48 -6.47 24.79
CA SER A 52 30.41 -7.27 25.40
C SER A 52 29.83 -8.29 24.42
N LEU A 53 29.49 -7.86 23.21
CA LEU A 53 28.94 -8.72 22.16
C LEU A 53 29.91 -9.81 21.73
N ARG A 54 31.19 -9.48 21.53
CA ARG A 54 32.24 -10.46 21.21
C ARG A 54 32.45 -11.46 22.34
N ALA A 55 32.40 -11.01 23.60
CA ALA A 55 32.48 -11.88 24.76
C ALA A 55 31.27 -12.81 24.90
N ALA A 56 30.08 -12.36 24.47
CA ALA A 56 28.86 -13.17 24.39
C ALA A 56 28.85 -14.16 23.21
N GLY A 57 29.89 -14.17 22.37
CA GLY A 57 30.04 -15.12 21.26
C GLY A 57 29.47 -14.65 19.93
N TYR A 58 29.13 -13.36 19.81
CA TYR A 58 28.71 -12.76 18.55
C TYR A 58 29.91 -12.32 17.70
N SER A 59 29.81 -12.52 16.38
CA SER A 59 30.70 -11.84 15.44
C SER A 59 30.22 -10.41 15.24
N VAL A 60 31.13 -9.44 15.31
CA VAL A 60 30.81 -8.01 15.17
C VAL A 60 31.76 -7.37 14.17
N ASP A 61 31.20 -6.99 13.02
CA ASP A 61 31.88 -6.36 11.89
C ASP A 61 31.52 -4.88 11.85
N ILE A 62 32.51 -4.01 12.03
CA ILE A 62 32.30 -2.55 12.05
C ILE A 62 32.11 -2.06 10.61
N ILE A 63 30.96 -1.46 10.32
CA ILE A 63 30.61 -0.87 9.03
C ILE A 63 31.08 0.59 8.98
N ILE A 64 30.73 1.38 9.99
CA ILE A 64 31.09 2.81 10.10
C ILE A 64 31.73 3.06 11.46
N ASN A 65 33.00 3.46 11.47
CA ASN A 65 33.80 3.59 12.68
C ASN A 65 33.59 4.91 13.46
N ASP A 66 33.00 5.91 12.83
CA ASP A 66 32.57 7.16 13.46
C ASP A 66 31.22 7.53 12.86
N TYR A 67 30.16 6.88 13.35
CA TYR A 67 28.80 7.05 12.84
C TYR A 67 28.37 8.51 12.94
N GLN A 68 28.75 9.22 14.02
CA GLN A 68 28.42 10.63 14.16
C GLN A 68 29.15 11.51 13.14
N ALA A 69 30.46 11.34 12.93
CA ALA A 69 31.17 12.10 11.91
C ALA A 69 30.69 11.77 10.49
N PHE A 70 30.27 10.51 10.25
CA PHE A 70 29.63 10.10 9.01
C PHE A 70 28.27 10.78 8.82
N LYS A 71 27.46 10.86 9.88
CA LYS A 71 26.22 11.66 9.94
C LYS A 71 26.47 13.13 9.62
N ASP A 72 27.54 13.70 10.17
CA ASP A 72 27.92 15.09 9.92
C ASP A 72 28.45 15.30 8.47
N SER A 73 28.94 14.25 7.80
CA SER A 73 29.33 14.25 6.38
C SER A 73 28.22 13.78 5.42
N THR A 74 26.98 13.57 5.89
CA THR A 74 25.84 12.90 5.18
C THR A 74 25.24 13.72 4.03
N PHE A 75 26.08 14.57 3.47
CA PHE A 75 25.76 15.53 2.44
C PHE A 75 26.77 15.51 1.30
N GLU A 76 27.69 14.55 1.30
CA GLU A 76 28.48 14.26 0.12
C GLU A 76 27.56 13.78 -1.02
N ARG A 77 27.99 14.06 -2.24
CA ARG A 77 27.21 13.94 -3.47
C ARG A 77 28.12 13.38 -4.56
N GLY A 78 27.53 12.85 -5.62
CA GLY A 78 28.27 12.36 -6.79
C GLY A 78 28.89 10.98 -6.57
N PHE A 79 28.27 10.12 -5.78
CA PHE A 79 28.63 8.72 -5.64
C PHE A 79 27.40 7.87 -5.30
N TYR A 80 27.52 6.56 -5.43
CA TYR A 80 26.45 5.61 -5.13
C TYR A 80 26.50 5.16 -3.67
N HIS A 81 25.43 5.40 -2.92
CA HIS A 81 25.28 4.96 -1.55
C HIS A 81 25.03 3.44 -1.50
N THR A 82 25.79 2.75 -0.67
CA THR A 82 25.46 1.38 -0.26
C THR A 82 24.18 1.37 0.58
N TYR A 83 23.55 0.20 0.73
CA TYR A 83 22.34 0.05 1.56
C TYR A 83 22.49 0.65 2.98
N ASP A 84 23.65 0.45 3.61
CA ASP A 84 23.94 1.01 4.94
C ASP A 84 24.06 2.54 4.95
N GLN A 85 24.63 3.10 3.89
CA GLN A 85 24.76 4.55 3.77
C GLN A 85 23.41 5.19 3.46
N VAL A 86 22.54 4.53 2.69
CA VAL A 86 21.15 4.97 2.48
C VAL A 86 20.44 5.09 3.83
N TYR A 87 20.49 4.06 4.68
CA TYR A 87 19.90 4.14 6.02
C TYR A 87 20.42 5.33 6.82
N ALA A 88 21.74 5.49 6.88
CA ALA A 88 22.37 6.56 7.66
C ALA A 88 21.96 7.95 7.14
N VAL A 89 21.76 8.10 5.83
CA VAL A 89 21.19 9.32 5.23
C VAL A 89 19.78 9.57 5.71
N LEU A 90 18.90 8.57 5.62
CA LEU A 90 17.51 8.68 6.04
C LEU A 90 17.39 8.97 7.55
N ASP A 91 18.11 8.24 8.40
CA ASP A 91 18.13 8.45 9.85
C ASP A 91 18.63 9.85 10.22
N SER A 92 19.62 10.37 9.51
CA SER A 92 20.10 11.75 9.73
C SER A 92 19.03 12.78 9.44
N PHE A 93 18.32 12.64 8.31
CA PHE A 93 17.24 13.54 7.95
C PHE A 93 16.08 13.51 8.94
N ALA A 94 15.65 12.31 9.36
CA ALA A 94 14.56 12.17 10.33
C ALA A 94 14.89 12.81 11.69
N GLN A 95 16.17 12.83 12.08
CA GLN A 95 16.60 13.47 13.33
C GLN A 95 16.78 14.99 13.20
N GLU A 96 17.23 15.47 12.04
CA GLU A 96 17.47 16.90 11.81
C GLU A 96 16.18 17.68 11.48
N TYR A 97 15.22 17.03 10.80
CA TYR A 97 13.97 17.64 10.33
C TYR A 97 12.70 16.93 10.87
N PRO A 98 12.60 16.59 12.17
CA PRO A 98 11.52 15.76 12.72
C PRO A 98 10.14 16.42 12.65
N GLY A 99 10.08 17.73 12.39
CA GLY A 99 8.82 18.46 12.22
C GLY A 99 8.23 18.34 10.82
N ILE A 100 9.00 17.88 9.83
CA ILE A 100 8.56 17.81 8.44
C ILE A 100 8.90 16.48 7.74
N CYS A 101 9.50 15.53 8.46
CA CYS A 101 9.69 14.18 7.95
C CYS A 101 9.77 13.12 9.05
N ARG A 102 9.52 11.86 8.65
CA ARG A 102 9.61 10.68 9.49
C ARG A 102 10.10 9.49 8.67
N LEU A 103 11.06 8.75 9.23
CA LEU A 103 11.55 7.51 8.64
C LEU A 103 10.65 6.34 9.03
N ASP A 104 10.09 5.67 8.03
CA ASP A 104 9.23 4.51 8.18
C ASP A 104 9.83 3.26 7.54
N THR A 105 9.48 2.12 8.11
CA THR A 105 9.81 0.80 7.55
C THR A 105 8.54 0.25 6.92
N LEU A 106 8.53 0.18 5.59
CA LEU A 106 7.39 -0.32 4.84
C LEU A 106 7.26 -1.84 4.97
N GLY A 107 8.40 -2.53 5.06
CA GLY A 107 8.45 -3.97 5.23
C GLY A 107 9.88 -4.49 5.17
N PHE A 108 10.04 -5.76 4.80
CA PHE A 108 11.34 -6.43 4.76
C PHE A 108 11.50 -7.25 3.49
N SER A 109 12.73 -7.37 3.01
CA SER A 109 13.12 -8.27 1.93
C SER A 109 13.13 -9.74 2.34
N VAL A 110 13.36 -10.64 1.39
CA VAL A 110 13.48 -12.08 1.64
C VAL A 110 14.60 -12.42 2.63
N GLN A 111 15.73 -11.71 2.60
CA GLN A 111 16.81 -11.87 3.58
C GLN A 111 16.57 -11.08 4.88
N GLY A 112 15.43 -10.39 4.99
CA GLY A 112 15.02 -9.63 6.16
C GLY A 112 15.65 -8.25 6.28
N ARG A 113 16.13 -7.66 5.18
CA ARG A 113 16.58 -6.26 5.18
C ARG A 113 15.38 -5.34 5.13
N ALA A 114 15.34 -4.34 5.99
CA ALA A 114 14.26 -3.36 5.99
C ALA A 114 14.19 -2.58 4.67
N ILE A 115 12.97 -2.38 4.17
CA ILE A 115 12.64 -1.47 3.08
C ILE A 115 12.12 -0.19 3.72
N TRP A 116 12.88 0.90 3.56
CA TRP A 116 12.59 2.17 4.20
C TRP A 116 11.96 3.17 3.23
N ALA A 117 11.08 4.01 3.77
CA ALA A 117 10.62 5.21 3.11
C ALA A 117 10.71 6.41 4.07
N MET A 118 11.06 7.57 3.53
CA MET A 118 10.89 8.83 4.23
C MET A 118 9.52 9.42 3.88
N ARG A 119 8.65 9.53 4.87
CA ARG A 119 7.42 10.32 4.79
C ARG A 119 7.79 11.80 5.00
N VAL A 120 7.49 12.67 4.04
CA VAL A 120 7.79 14.11 4.09
C VAL A 120 6.48 14.88 3.87
N THR A 121 6.06 15.63 4.89
CA THR A 121 4.87 16.50 4.94
C THR A 121 5.06 17.43 6.14
N ASP A 122 4.30 18.51 6.30
CA ASP A 122 4.39 19.38 7.48
C ASP A 122 3.81 18.76 8.76
N ASN A 123 3.03 17.67 8.66
CA ASN A 123 2.55 16.93 9.82
C ASN A 123 2.77 15.40 9.71
N PRO A 124 4.01 14.89 9.75
CA PRO A 124 4.36 13.50 9.43
C PRO A 124 3.85 12.42 10.42
N GLY A 125 3.01 12.82 11.39
CA GLY A 125 2.35 11.93 12.35
C GLY A 125 0.83 11.92 12.25
N VAL A 126 0.24 12.60 11.27
CA VAL A 126 -1.20 12.73 11.06
C VAL A 126 -1.47 12.51 9.58
N GLU A 127 -2.49 11.71 9.26
CA GLU A 127 -2.99 11.59 7.89
C GLU A 127 -3.85 12.80 7.57
N GLU A 128 -3.54 13.51 6.49
CA GLU A 128 -4.18 14.76 6.10
C GLU A 128 -4.86 14.64 4.73
N ASN A 129 -5.69 15.62 4.38
CA ASN A 129 -6.28 15.68 3.04
C ASN A 129 -5.26 16.30 2.08
N GLU A 130 -4.28 15.50 1.70
CA GLU A 130 -3.17 15.89 0.85
C GLU A 130 -2.90 14.81 -0.21
N PRO A 131 -2.69 15.18 -1.48
CA PRO A 131 -2.31 14.21 -2.49
C PRO A 131 -0.95 13.60 -2.17
N GLU A 132 -0.89 12.27 -2.17
CA GLU A 132 0.32 11.53 -1.83
C GLU A 132 1.16 11.17 -3.05
N ILE A 133 2.48 11.29 -2.95
CA ILE A 133 3.44 11.08 -4.05
C ILE A 133 4.45 10.03 -3.63
N ARG A 134 4.60 8.98 -4.43
CA ARG A 134 5.57 7.89 -4.17
C ARG A 134 6.75 7.93 -5.13
N LEU A 135 7.98 7.99 -4.59
CA LEU A 135 9.21 7.98 -5.38
C LEU A 135 10.07 6.77 -5.00
N ILE A 136 10.34 5.91 -5.98
CA ILE A 136 10.95 4.59 -5.77
C ILE A 136 12.27 4.48 -6.53
N GLY A 137 13.33 4.07 -5.84
CA GLY A 137 14.61 3.73 -6.44
C GLY A 137 14.98 2.26 -6.26
N ASN A 138 15.82 1.76 -7.16
CA ASN A 138 16.57 0.51 -6.99
C ASN A 138 15.66 -0.71 -6.74
N MET A 139 14.65 -0.89 -7.60
CA MET A 139 13.90 -2.15 -7.68
C MET A 139 14.74 -3.25 -8.35
N HIS A 140 15.58 -2.87 -9.31
CA HIS A 140 16.71 -3.69 -9.73
C HIS A 140 17.92 -3.29 -8.91
N GLY A 141 18.52 -4.26 -8.22
CA GLY A 141 19.54 -3.99 -7.21
C GLY A 141 20.85 -3.42 -7.76
N ASP A 142 21.17 -3.70 -9.03
CA ASP A 142 22.33 -3.18 -9.75
C ASP A 142 22.08 -1.83 -10.46
N GLU A 143 20.87 -1.27 -10.35
CA GLU A 143 20.50 0.05 -10.89
C GLU A 143 20.50 1.09 -9.74
N HIS A 144 21.69 1.60 -9.40
CA HIS A 144 21.99 2.45 -8.24
C HIS A 144 21.61 3.92 -8.43
N ILE A 145 21.61 4.44 -9.67
CA ILE A 145 21.32 5.86 -9.90
C ILE A 145 19.92 6.27 -9.41
N GLY A 146 18.94 5.36 -9.43
CA GLY A 146 17.60 5.59 -8.88
C GLY A 146 17.61 5.84 -7.36
N THR A 147 18.51 5.19 -6.62
CA THR A 147 18.74 5.50 -5.20
C THR A 147 19.19 6.96 -5.03
N GLU A 148 20.09 7.44 -5.88
CA GLU A 148 20.63 8.79 -5.74
C GLU A 148 19.63 9.87 -6.13
N VAL A 149 18.86 9.67 -7.20
CA VAL A 149 17.81 10.62 -7.63
C VAL A 149 16.82 10.87 -6.50
N THR A 150 16.34 9.81 -5.85
CA THR A 150 15.38 9.91 -4.73
C THR A 150 16.00 10.60 -3.51
N LEU A 151 17.24 10.27 -3.14
CA LEU A 151 17.95 10.95 -2.04
C LEU A 151 18.23 12.44 -2.32
N TYR A 152 18.54 12.81 -3.56
CA TYR A 152 18.77 14.22 -3.92
C TYR A 152 17.50 15.04 -3.82
N PHE A 153 16.37 14.48 -4.25
CA PHE A 153 15.09 15.15 -4.13
C PHE A 153 14.67 15.30 -2.67
N LEU A 154 14.75 14.23 -1.87
CA LEU A 154 14.50 14.26 -0.43
C LEU A 154 15.31 15.37 0.25
N ARG A 155 16.63 15.37 0.01
CA ARG A 155 17.51 16.39 0.58
C ARG A 155 17.09 17.80 0.16
N TYR A 156 16.69 17.98 -1.09
CA TYR A 156 16.30 19.29 -1.59
C TYR A 156 15.04 19.80 -0.90
N LEU A 157 14.03 18.96 -0.70
CA LEU A 157 12.81 19.32 0.04
C LEU A 157 13.16 19.78 1.46
N LEU A 158 13.89 18.95 2.21
CA LEU A 158 14.18 19.22 3.62
C LEU A 158 15.10 20.44 3.81
N THR A 159 16.18 20.54 3.03
CA THR A 159 17.17 21.61 3.22
C THR A 159 16.70 22.99 2.72
N ASN A 160 15.64 23.03 1.90
CA ASN A 160 15.07 24.28 1.38
C ASN A 160 13.71 24.64 1.98
N TYR A 161 13.14 23.80 2.84
CA TYR A 161 11.86 24.05 3.50
C TYR A 161 11.84 25.42 4.20
N ALA A 162 12.80 25.70 5.08
CA ALA A 162 12.81 26.96 5.84
C ALA A 162 13.08 28.23 4.99
N SER A 163 13.60 28.08 3.76
CA SER A 163 14.14 29.20 2.96
C SER A 163 13.43 29.45 1.64
N SER A 164 12.59 28.52 1.17
CA SER A 164 11.91 28.59 -0.12
C SER A 164 10.40 28.41 0.04
N SER A 165 9.62 29.45 -0.29
CA SER A 165 8.15 29.38 -0.25
C SER A 165 7.61 28.28 -1.16
N ARG A 166 8.21 28.10 -2.34
CA ARG A 166 7.87 27.01 -3.27
C ARG A 166 7.96 25.63 -2.62
N ILE A 167 8.97 25.42 -1.77
CA ILE A 167 9.20 24.13 -1.11
C ILE A 167 8.32 23.99 0.13
N GLN A 168 8.05 25.08 0.86
CA GLN A 168 7.02 25.07 1.90
C GLN A 168 5.68 24.71 1.33
N ASP A 169 5.28 25.33 0.23
CA ASP A 169 4.01 25.04 -0.44
C ASP A 169 3.95 23.57 -0.87
N LEU A 170 5.04 23.00 -1.39
CA LEU A 170 5.09 21.57 -1.73
C LEU A 170 4.93 20.66 -0.51
N VAL A 171 5.66 20.92 0.58
CA VAL A 171 5.68 20.05 1.77
C VAL A 171 4.42 20.24 2.64
N ASN A 172 3.79 21.42 2.65
CA ASN A 172 2.60 21.72 3.47
C ASN A 172 1.27 21.41 2.77
N SER A 173 1.30 20.76 1.61
CA SER A 173 0.07 20.43 0.87
C SER A 173 0.18 19.14 0.06
N ARG A 174 1.22 18.36 0.33
CA ARG A 174 1.48 17.05 -0.28
C ARG A 174 2.23 16.22 0.73
N GLU A 175 1.95 14.94 0.67
CA GLU A 175 2.73 13.93 1.35
C GLU A 175 3.65 13.21 0.36
N PHE A 176 4.94 13.15 0.66
CA PHE A 176 5.90 12.38 -0.14
C PHE A 176 6.35 11.12 0.59
N TRP A 177 6.20 9.98 -0.08
CA TRP A 177 6.80 8.70 0.30
C TRP A 177 8.02 8.43 -0.58
N ILE A 178 9.22 8.70 -0.05
CA ILE A 178 10.47 8.53 -0.78
C ILE A 178 11.17 7.24 -0.32
N ALA A 179 11.19 6.21 -1.17
CA ALA A 179 11.78 4.90 -0.91
C ALA A 179 13.00 4.64 -1.83
N PRO A 180 14.24 4.97 -1.39
CA PRO A 180 15.42 4.91 -2.26
C PRO A 180 15.87 3.50 -2.68
N THR A 181 15.41 2.47 -1.97
CA THR A 181 15.78 1.08 -2.22
C THR A 181 14.64 0.14 -1.82
N ILE A 182 13.99 -0.46 -2.81
CA ILE A 182 12.95 -1.48 -2.57
C ILE A 182 13.44 -2.91 -2.80
N ASN A 183 14.61 -3.10 -3.43
CA ASN A 183 15.32 -4.39 -3.51
C ASN A 183 16.67 -4.34 -2.77
N PRO A 184 16.66 -4.27 -1.42
CA PRO A 184 17.90 -4.14 -0.65
C PRO A 184 18.78 -5.39 -0.73
N ASP A 185 18.22 -6.55 -1.03
CA ASP A 185 18.99 -7.78 -1.21
C ASP A 185 19.80 -7.75 -2.51
N GLY A 186 19.14 -7.40 -3.62
CA GLY A 186 19.79 -7.17 -4.90
C GLY A 186 20.82 -6.04 -4.81
N LYS A 187 20.54 -4.95 -4.07
CA LYS A 187 21.49 -3.85 -3.86
C LYS A 187 22.79 -4.31 -3.24
N VAL A 188 22.70 -5.10 -2.18
CA VAL A 188 23.87 -5.62 -1.47
C VAL A 188 24.62 -6.65 -2.30
N ALA A 189 23.90 -7.48 -3.06
CA ALA A 189 24.50 -8.46 -3.96
C ALA A 189 25.02 -7.84 -5.28
N ASN A 190 24.62 -6.60 -5.58
CA ASN A 190 24.78 -5.96 -6.88
C ASN A 190 24.23 -6.83 -8.02
N THR A 191 22.98 -7.28 -7.87
CA THR A 191 22.23 -8.06 -8.85
C THR A 191 20.94 -7.35 -9.21
N ARG A 192 20.49 -7.50 -10.46
CA ARG A 192 19.20 -7.01 -10.93
C ARG A 192 18.06 -7.60 -10.12
N GLU A 193 18.02 -8.92 -10.02
CA GLU A 193 16.98 -9.68 -9.35
C GLU A 193 17.03 -9.54 -7.82
N ASN A 194 15.94 -9.90 -7.13
CA ASN A 194 15.96 -10.09 -5.68
C ASN A 194 16.72 -11.38 -5.29
N CYS A 195 16.77 -11.71 -4.00
CA CYS A 195 17.56 -12.87 -3.56
C CYS A 195 17.02 -14.25 -3.98
N ASN A 196 15.81 -14.31 -4.54
CA ASN A 196 15.21 -15.53 -5.08
C ASN A 196 15.41 -15.64 -6.61
N ASP A 197 16.28 -14.82 -7.19
CA ASP A 197 16.49 -14.73 -8.64
C ASP A 197 15.22 -14.32 -9.41
N VAL A 198 14.36 -13.49 -8.79
CA VAL A 198 13.15 -12.93 -9.41
C VAL A 198 13.34 -11.46 -9.76
N ASP A 199 13.02 -11.10 -11.00
CA ASP A 199 12.90 -9.71 -11.45
C ASP A 199 11.61 -9.11 -10.87
N LEU A 200 11.75 -8.21 -9.90
CA LEU A 200 10.60 -7.59 -9.21
C LEU A 200 9.69 -6.82 -10.18
N ASN A 201 10.22 -6.29 -11.28
CA ASN A 201 9.42 -5.58 -12.29
C ASN A 201 8.76 -6.52 -13.30
N ARG A 202 8.67 -7.82 -12.98
CA ARG A 202 7.87 -8.85 -13.67
C ARG A 202 6.96 -9.62 -12.71
N ASP A 203 6.94 -9.23 -11.44
CA ASP A 203 6.25 -9.96 -10.38
C ASP A 203 4.83 -9.43 -10.11
N TYR A 204 4.48 -8.21 -10.56
CA TYR A 204 3.19 -7.60 -10.23
C TYR A 204 2.01 -8.25 -10.95
N GLY A 205 0.85 -8.31 -10.29
CA GLY A 205 -0.29 -9.11 -10.71
C GLY A 205 -1.24 -8.55 -11.76
N PHE A 206 -0.99 -7.36 -12.28
CA PHE A 206 -1.80 -6.73 -13.33
C PHE A 206 -1.26 -7.15 -14.70
N PHE A 207 -2.07 -7.87 -15.47
CA PHE A 207 -1.68 -8.55 -16.72
C PHE A 207 -0.39 -9.37 -16.61
N TRP A 208 -0.18 -10.02 -15.47
CA TRP A 208 0.98 -10.87 -15.23
C TRP A 208 1.01 -12.07 -16.18
N ALA A 209 2.17 -12.37 -16.76
CA ALA A 209 2.33 -13.46 -17.72
C ALA A 209 3.42 -14.49 -17.36
N GLY A 210 3.98 -14.45 -16.15
CA GLY A 210 4.97 -15.44 -15.68
C GLY A 210 6.40 -15.24 -16.19
N TRP A 211 6.80 -13.99 -16.41
CA TRP A 211 8.15 -13.61 -16.83
C TRP A 211 9.04 -13.32 -15.61
N GLY A 212 10.35 -13.14 -15.84
CA GLY A 212 11.29 -12.68 -14.81
C GLY A 212 11.52 -13.66 -13.65
N GLY A 213 11.25 -14.95 -13.84
CA GLY A 213 11.45 -15.97 -12.80
C GLY A 213 10.37 -16.01 -11.70
N SER A 214 9.39 -15.11 -11.77
CA SER A 214 8.28 -15.02 -10.81
C SER A 214 7.43 -16.31 -10.82
N PRO A 215 7.28 -17.04 -9.69
CA PRO A 215 6.50 -18.28 -9.63
C PRO A 215 4.98 -18.07 -9.69
N SER A 216 4.49 -16.92 -9.26
CA SER A 216 3.07 -16.52 -9.25
C SER A 216 2.98 -15.00 -9.17
N PRO A 217 1.85 -14.35 -9.53
CA PRO A 217 1.73 -12.91 -9.37
C PRO A 217 1.87 -12.49 -7.89
N ASN A 218 2.50 -11.35 -7.66
CA ASN A 218 2.85 -10.75 -6.37
C ASN A 218 3.54 -11.76 -5.42
N SER A 219 4.39 -12.63 -5.95
CA SER A 219 4.98 -13.73 -5.16
C SER A 219 6.12 -13.31 -4.24
N GLN A 220 6.77 -12.19 -4.52
CA GLN A 220 7.90 -11.72 -3.73
C GLN A 220 7.44 -10.78 -2.63
N ILE A 221 8.04 -10.93 -1.45
CA ILE A 221 7.69 -10.10 -0.29
C ILE A 221 7.97 -8.61 -0.55
N GLU A 222 9.01 -8.28 -1.33
CA GLU A 222 9.29 -6.89 -1.73
C GLU A 222 8.15 -6.29 -2.57
N THR A 223 7.60 -7.08 -3.51
CA THR A 223 6.43 -6.70 -4.32
C THR A 223 5.21 -6.47 -3.43
N GLN A 224 4.95 -7.39 -2.49
CA GLN A 224 3.81 -7.31 -1.58
C GLN A 224 3.86 -6.06 -0.69
N VAL A 225 5.04 -5.62 -0.27
CA VAL A 225 5.20 -4.36 0.48
C VAL A 225 4.73 -3.17 -0.36
N MET A 226 5.04 -3.12 -1.65
CA MET A 226 4.59 -2.03 -2.52
C MET A 226 3.07 -2.08 -2.79
N VAL A 227 2.53 -3.30 -2.92
CA VAL A 227 1.08 -3.54 -3.06
C VAL A 227 0.33 -3.07 -1.82
N GLN A 228 0.77 -3.50 -0.64
CA GLN A 228 0.16 -3.10 0.64
C GLN A 228 0.22 -1.58 0.83
N HIS A 229 1.36 -0.96 0.50
CA HIS A 229 1.48 0.49 0.57
C HIS A 229 0.50 1.23 -0.36
N LEU A 230 0.17 0.68 -1.53
CA LEU A 230 -0.87 1.25 -2.41
C LEU A 230 -2.29 1.04 -1.86
N GLU A 231 -2.51 0.00 -1.07
CA GLU A 231 -3.82 -0.25 -0.45
C GLU A 231 -4.07 0.64 0.77
N GLU A 232 -3.01 0.99 1.49
CA GLU A 232 -3.07 1.75 2.75
C GLU A 232 -3.06 3.27 2.57
N ASN A 233 -2.70 3.78 1.40
CA ASN A 233 -2.42 5.18 1.13
C ASN A 233 -3.01 5.62 -0.24
N ASP A 234 -3.46 6.87 -0.38
CA ASP A 234 -4.02 7.42 -1.63
C ASP A 234 -2.93 8.03 -2.52
N ILE A 235 -2.06 7.18 -3.06
CA ILE A 235 -0.99 7.62 -3.98
C ILE A 235 -1.61 8.22 -5.24
N VAL A 236 -1.32 9.48 -5.56
CA VAL A 236 -1.81 10.12 -6.80
C VAL A 236 -0.80 10.02 -7.94
N LEU A 237 0.49 9.99 -7.58
CA LEU A 237 1.62 10.10 -8.50
C LEU A 237 2.78 9.22 -8.05
N GLU A 238 3.30 8.42 -8.98
CA GLU A 238 4.44 7.53 -8.76
C GLU A 238 5.52 7.69 -9.84
N TYR A 239 6.78 7.70 -9.40
CA TYR A 239 7.94 7.50 -10.27
C TYR A 239 8.82 6.38 -9.73
N ASN A 240 9.13 5.40 -10.58
CA ASN A 240 10.12 4.36 -10.29
C ASN A 240 11.34 4.56 -11.22
N TYR A 241 12.54 4.51 -10.64
CA TYR A 241 13.79 4.87 -11.33
C TYR A 241 14.64 3.65 -11.69
N HIS A 242 15.11 3.65 -12.94
CA HIS A 242 15.86 2.59 -13.60
C HIS A 242 17.08 3.14 -14.36
N SER A 243 17.95 2.24 -14.85
CA SER A 243 19.17 2.67 -15.55
C SER A 243 19.68 1.83 -16.72
N ALA A 244 18.78 1.11 -17.39
CA ALA A 244 19.09 0.37 -18.60
C ALA A 244 19.03 1.24 -19.88
N ALA A 245 18.35 2.39 -19.84
CA ALA A 245 18.14 3.26 -21.00
C ALA A 245 18.04 4.77 -20.64
N GLU A 246 17.53 5.59 -21.57
CA GLU A 246 17.36 7.05 -21.41
C GLU A 246 15.95 7.50 -21.83
N TYR A 247 14.94 7.06 -21.07
CA TYR A 247 13.53 7.25 -21.39
C TYR A 247 12.70 7.80 -20.22
N VAL A 248 11.69 8.59 -20.55
CA VAL A 248 10.48 8.75 -19.74
C VAL A 248 9.46 7.76 -20.31
N ASN A 249 9.41 6.59 -19.69
CA ASN A 249 8.54 5.49 -20.09
C ASN A 249 7.17 5.65 -19.43
N TYR A 250 6.10 5.58 -20.22
CA TYR A 250 4.73 5.76 -19.72
C TYR A 250 3.82 4.57 -20.08
N PRO A 251 2.72 4.35 -19.32
CA PRO A 251 1.81 3.24 -19.54
C PRO A 251 1.18 3.21 -20.94
N TRP A 252 0.82 2.04 -21.46
CA TRP A 252 1.03 0.73 -20.86
C TRP A 252 2.36 0.11 -21.30
N ASP A 253 2.96 -0.68 -20.42
CA ASP A 253 4.04 -1.57 -20.82
C ASP A 253 3.52 -2.86 -21.45
N TYR A 254 2.34 -3.33 -21.02
CA TYR A 254 1.78 -4.59 -21.48
C TYR A 254 1.07 -4.50 -22.83
N HIS A 255 0.45 -3.37 -23.20
CA HIS A 255 -0.50 -3.32 -24.31
C HIS A 255 -0.32 -2.11 -25.25
N PRO A 256 -0.50 -2.28 -26.59
CA PRO A 256 -0.29 -1.20 -27.57
C PRO A 256 -1.37 -0.11 -27.57
N ALA A 257 -2.57 -0.40 -27.06
CA ALA A 257 -3.63 0.62 -26.99
C ALA A 257 -3.44 1.50 -25.77
N ASP A 258 -3.32 2.80 -26.02
CA ASP A 258 -3.21 3.84 -25.00
C ASP A 258 -4.35 3.81 -23.96
N PRO A 259 -4.06 4.15 -22.69
CA PRO A 259 -5.09 4.33 -21.68
C PRO A 259 -5.98 5.57 -21.98
N PRO A 260 -7.18 5.65 -21.38
CA PRO A 260 -8.03 6.85 -21.48
C PRO A 260 -7.35 8.17 -21.11
N ASP A 261 -6.41 8.09 -20.17
CA ASP A 261 -5.68 9.22 -19.60
C ASP A 261 -4.44 9.61 -20.44
N SER A 262 -4.18 8.95 -21.57
CA SER A 262 -2.92 9.01 -22.32
C SER A 262 -2.46 10.41 -22.70
N GLN A 263 -3.37 11.29 -23.15
CA GLN A 263 -2.97 12.66 -23.51
C GLN A 263 -2.38 13.40 -22.30
N HIS A 264 -3.00 13.26 -21.12
CA HIS A 264 -2.49 13.89 -19.91
C HIS A 264 -1.17 13.26 -19.46
N ILE A 265 -1.06 11.94 -19.57
CA ILE A 265 0.17 11.20 -19.27
C ILE A 265 1.32 11.67 -20.17
N ILE A 266 1.09 11.80 -21.48
CA ILE A 266 2.10 12.25 -22.45
C ILE A 266 2.52 13.71 -22.19
N ASP A 267 1.58 14.58 -21.81
CA ASP A 267 1.89 15.98 -21.46
C ASP A 267 2.83 16.05 -20.24
N LEU A 268 2.58 15.23 -19.21
CA LEU A 268 3.43 15.13 -18.03
C LEU A 268 4.78 14.46 -18.34
N SER A 269 4.79 13.42 -19.17
CA SER A 269 6.03 12.80 -19.67
C SER A 269 6.92 13.82 -20.36
N THR A 270 6.31 14.66 -21.23
CA THR A 270 7.01 15.72 -21.95
C THR A 270 7.53 16.78 -20.99
N LEU A 271 6.73 17.18 -20.00
CA LEU A 271 7.15 18.13 -18.97
C LEU A 271 8.36 17.63 -18.18
N TYR A 272 8.37 16.35 -17.80
CA TYR A 272 9.50 15.72 -17.12
C TYR A 272 10.74 15.73 -18.03
N ALA A 273 10.57 15.28 -19.28
CA ALA A 273 11.63 15.20 -20.30
C ALA A 273 12.28 16.55 -20.64
N VAL A 274 11.56 17.67 -20.56
CA VAL A 274 12.10 19.02 -20.89
C VAL A 274 13.31 19.37 -20.04
N THR A 275 13.34 18.94 -18.78
CA THR A 275 14.44 19.25 -17.85
C THR A 275 15.53 18.19 -17.84
N THR A 276 15.16 16.92 -18.03
CA THR A 276 16.10 15.79 -18.02
C THR A 276 16.78 15.54 -19.35
N GLY A 277 16.17 15.95 -20.47
CA GLY A 277 16.63 15.64 -21.81
C GLY A 277 16.37 14.20 -22.24
N LEU A 278 15.62 13.43 -21.45
CA LEU A 278 15.24 12.04 -21.76
C LEU A 278 14.23 11.99 -22.89
N THR A 279 14.13 10.84 -23.56
CA THR A 279 13.16 10.63 -24.65
C THR A 279 11.84 10.11 -24.08
N VAL A 280 10.70 10.67 -24.48
CA VAL A 280 9.39 10.13 -24.08
C VAL A 280 9.05 8.90 -24.94
N THR A 281 8.62 7.81 -24.32
CA THR A 281 8.23 6.57 -25.01
C THR A 281 7.09 5.84 -24.30
N ASN A 282 6.18 5.24 -25.07
CA ASN A 282 5.21 4.29 -24.53
C ASN A 282 5.94 2.98 -24.22
N GLY A 283 5.60 2.33 -23.11
CA GLY A 283 6.27 1.10 -22.69
C GLY A 283 6.22 -0.01 -23.71
N TYR A 284 5.02 -0.34 -24.20
CA TYR A 284 4.84 -1.36 -25.22
C TYR A 284 5.60 -1.04 -26.52
N ASP A 285 5.57 0.22 -26.98
CA ASP A 285 6.29 0.67 -28.19
C ASP A 285 7.82 0.55 -28.06
N TRP A 286 8.36 0.70 -26.84
CA TRP A 286 9.77 0.43 -26.59
C TRP A 286 10.03 -1.09 -26.60
N TYR A 287 9.39 -1.82 -25.70
CA TYR A 287 9.27 -3.27 -25.71
C TYR A 287 8.22 -3.72 -24.69
N GLN A 288 7.45 -4.75 -25.02
CA GLN A 288 6.42 -5.28 -24.15
C GLN A 288 6.98 -5.78 -22.80
N VAL A 289 6.34 -5.36 -21.70
CA VAL A 289 6.56 -5.86 -20.34
C VAL A 289 5.23 -6.27 -19.72
N THR A 290 5.22 -7.36 -18.96
CA THR A 290 4.07 -7.79 -18.16
C THR A 290 4.45 -7.88 -16.70
N GLY A 291 3.52 -7.55 -15.81
CA GLY A 291 3.74 -7.55 -14.37
C GLY A 291 4.72 -6.48 -13.89
N SER A 292 4.71 -5.29 -14.52
CA SER A 292 5.47 -4.13 -14.04
C SER A 292 4.75 -3.41 -12.90
N LEU A 293 5.53 -2.74 -12.05
CA LEU A 293 4.97 -1.87 -11.01
C LEU A 293 4.16 -0.72 -11.63
N GLN A 294 4.65 -0.13 -12.72
CA GLN A 294 4.02 0.99 -13.41
C GLN A 294 2.59 0.66 -13.85
N ASP A 295 2.40 -0.46 -14.55
CA ASP A 295 1.09 -0.88 -15.03
C ASP A 295 0.20 -1.37 -13.87
N TYR A 296 0.79 -1.96 -12.82
CA TYR A 296 0.07 -2.35 -11.62
C TYR A 296 -0.53 -1.15 -10.90
N THR A 297 0.29 -0.14 -10.58
CA THR A 297 -0.13 1.10 -9.93
C THR A 297 -1.26 1.75 -10.75
N PHE A 298 -1.02 2.04 -12.03
CA PHE A 298 -2.04 2.72 -12.84
C PHE A 298 -3.29 1.87 -13.08
N GLY A 299 -3.14 0.56 -13.31
CA GLY A 299 -4.24 -0.34 -13.63
C GLY A 299 -5.15 -0.74 -12.46
N THR A 300 -4.62 -0.77 -11.25
CA THR A 300 -5.38 -1.20 -10.05
C THR A 300 -5.94 -0.03 -9.25
N THR A 301 -5.24 1.11 -9.20
CA THR A 301 -5.65 2.27 -8.40
C THR A 301 -5.99 3.51 -9.23
N GLY A 302 -5.57 3.58 -10.50
CA GLY A 302 -5.72 4.78 -11.34
C GLY A 302 -4.70 5.88 -11.05
N SER A 303 -3.79 5.64 -10.10
CA SER A 303 -2.67 6.50 -9.75
C SER A 303 -1.71 6.60 -10.92
N LEU A 304 -1.27 7.81 -11.27
CA LEU A 304 -0.39 7.98 -12.42
C LEU A 304 1.01 7.49 -12.08
N ALA A 305 1.58 6.59 -12.90
CA ALA A 305 2.88 5.99 -12.65
C ALA A 305 3.78 6.04 -13.90
N TRP A 306 5.06 6.29 -13.69
CA TRP A 306 6.08 6.28 -14.74
C TRP A 306 7.32 5.51 -14.31
N THR A 307 7.92 4.86 -15.30
CA THR A 307 9.27 4.31 -15.24
C THR A 307 10.24 5.33 -15.85
N ILE A 308 11.22 5.79 -15.07
CA ILE A 308 12.25 6.73 -15.53
C ILE A 308 13.55 5.97 -15.71
N GLU A 309 13.98 5.87 -16.96
CA GLU A 309 15.25 5.28 -17.36
C GLU A 309 16.30 6.38 -17.49
N THR A 310 17.37 6.29 -16.71
CA THR A 310 18.47 7.27 -16.75
C THR A 310 19.84 6.59 -16.69
N THR A 311 20.88 7.24 -17.21
CA THR A 311 22.21 6.61 -17.25
C THR A 311 22.81 6.39 -15.86
N GLU A 312 23.62 5.34 -15.73
CA GLU A 312 24.40 5.05 -14.52
C GLU A 312 25.91 5.35 -14.74
N PRO A 313 26.35 6.61 -14.56
CA PRO A 313 27.72 7.00 -14.82
C PRO A 313 28.68 6.77 -13.64
N ALA A 314 29.89 6.25 -13.92
CA ALA A 314 30.95 6.21 -12.91
C ALA A 314 31.53 7.59 -12.52
N ASN A 315 31.15 8.67 -13.22
CA ASN A 315 31.67 10.02 -13.01
C ASN A 315 30.79 10.81 -12.02
N SER A 316 31.38 11.25 -10.91
CA SER A 316 30.67 12.01 -9.86
C SER A 316 29.93 13.24 -10.35
N SER A 317 30.52 14.03 -11.25
CA SER A 317 29.88 15.23 -11.80
C SER A 317 28.68 14.90 -12.69
N LEU A 318 28.69 13.74 -13.35
CA LEU A 318 27.57 13.30 -14.18
C LEU A 318 26.44 12.71 -13.32
N ILE A 319 26.77 11.98 -12.25
CA ILE A 319 25.80 11.58 -11.22
C ILE A 319 25.06 12.83 -10.70
N ASP A 320 25.81 13.86 -10.31
CA ASP A 320 25.25 15.13 -9.85
C ASP A 320 24.32 15.76 -10.89
N GLN A 321 24.76 15.83 -12.15
CA GLN A 321 23.99 16.43 -13.23
C GLN A 321 22.65 15.71 -13.44
N ILE A 322 22.67 14.37 -13.47
CA ILE A 322 21.47 13.55 -13.62
C ILE A 322 20.51 13.77 -12.46
N CYS A 323 21.02 13.74 -11.22
CA CYS A 323 20.19 13.93 -10.04
C CYS A 323 19.58 15.34 -9.97
N TYR A 324 20.32 16.39 -10.36
CA TYR A 324 19.79 17.75 -10.44
C TYR A 324 18.72 17.91 -11.52
N ALA A 325 18.94 17.31 -12.69
CA ALA A 325 17.97 17.37 -13.77
C ALA A 325 16.65 16.68 -13.38
N ASN A 326 16.73 15.48 -12.78
CA ASN A 326 15.56 14.78 -12.28
C ASN A 326 14.88 15.50 -11.11
N ARG A 327 15.64 16.11 -10.18
CA ARG A 327 15.08 16.97 -9.13
C ARG A 327 14.27 18.11 -9.74
N ASP A 328 14.81 18.80 -10.74
CA ASP A 328 14.13 19.93 -11.38
C ASP A 328 12.87 19.48 -12.13
N ALA A 329 12.90 18.28 -12.73
CA ALA A 329 11.74 17.62 -13.33
C ALA A 329 10.66 17.34 -12.28
N LEU A 330 11.03 16.67 -11.18
CA LEU A 330 10.16 16.32 -10.07
C LEU A 330 9.45 17.54 -9.48
N LEU A 331 10.17 18.64 -9.28
CA LEU A 331 9.54 19.88 -8.80
C LEU A 331 8.42 20.37 -9.72
N LEU A 332 8.52 20.19 -11.04
CA LEU A 332 7.48 20.61 -11.98
C LEU A 332 6.26 19.67 -11.94
N VAL A 333 6.48 18.36 -11.87
CA VAL A 333 5.37 17.39 -11.89
C VAL A 333 4.68 17.29 -10.52
N CYS A 334 5.42 17.32 -9.41
CA CYS A 334 4.85 17.25 -8.06
C CYS A 334 4.03 18.50 -7.71
N GLU A 335 4.35 19.67 -8.26
CA GLU A 335 3.47 20.85 -8.15
C GLU A 335 2.07 20.61 -8.72
N ARG A 336 1.98 19.77 -9.75
CA ARG A 336 0.74 19.45 -10.46
C ARG A 336 0.01 18.25 -9.87
N ALA A 337 0.60 17.54 -8.90
CA ALA A 337 -0.05 16.41 -8.23
C ALA A 337 -1.35 16.84 -7.51
N ALA A 338 -1.42 18.10 -7.07
CA ALA A 338 -2.61 18.73 -6.49
C ALA A 338 -3.49 19.47 -7.51
N TRP A 339 -3.39 19.16 -8.81
CA TRP A 339 -4.26 19.72 -9.85
C TRP A 339 -5.29 18.69 -10.28
N GLY A 340 -6.42 19.16 -10.80
CA GLY A 340 -7.48 18.27 -11.30
C GLY A 340 -8.77 18.36 -10.48
N ILE A 341 -9.17 17.26 -9.85
CA ILE A 341 -10.41 17.18 -9.05
C ILE A 341 -10.10 16.56 -7.69
N GLU A 342 -10.62 17.17 -6.63
CA GLU A 342 -10.46 16.70 -5.25
C GLU A 342 -11.79 16.76 -4.48
N GLY A 343 -11.91 16.00 -3.39
CA GLY A 343 -13.08 16.04 -2.53
C GLY A 343 -12.96 15.07 -1.35
N VAL A 344 -14.00 14.99 -0.51
CA VAL A 344 -14.09 14.04 0.60
C VAL A 344 -15.42 13.32 0.55
N VAL A 345 -15.42 11.99 0.53
CA VAL A 345 -16.65 11.18 0.51
C VAL A 345 -17.04 10.81 1.92
N LYS A 346 -18.31 11.08 2.28
CA LYS A 346 -18.82 10.86 3.64
C LYS A 346 -20.18 10.20 3.63
N ASP A 347 -20.45 9.44 4.69
CA ASP A 347 -21.79 8.98 5.01
C ASP A 347 -22.70 10.19 5.28
N SER A 348 -23.84 10.28 4.59
CA SER A 348 -24.80 11.37 4.75
C SER A 348 -25.49 11.43 6.13
N LEU A 349 -25.52 10.33 6.88
CA LEU A 349 -26.15 10.22 8.20
C LEU A 349 -25.14 10.44 9.33
N THR A 350 -23.98 9.79 9.25
CA THR A 350 -23.00 9.78 10.34
C THR A 350 -21.88 10.79 10.16
N GLY A 351 -21.62 11.24 8.92
CA GLY A 351 -20.49 12.08 8.56
C GLY A 351 -19.14 11.35 8.57
N VAL A 352 -19.13 10.03 8.79
CA VAL A 352 -17.91 9.21 8.76
C VAL A 352 -17.36 9.17 7.32
N PRO A 353 -16.05 9.33 7.13
CA PRO A 353 -15.41 9.14 5.83
C PRO A 353 -15.62 7.76 5.23
N LEU A 354 -15.71 7.69 3.90
CA LEU A 354 -15.99 6.44 3.19
C LEU A 354 -14.89 6.11 2.19
N LEU A 355 -14.37 4.89 2.25
CA LEU A 355 -13.61 4.30 1.16
C LEU A 355 -14.51 4.18 -0.08
N SER A 356 -14.16 4.90 -1.12
CA SER A 356 -15.00 5.12 -2.29
C SER A 356 -14.21 4.95 -3.57
N ARG A 357 -14.89 4.59 -4.66
CA ARG A 357 -14.37 4.60 -6.02
C ARG A 357 -14.97 5.80 -6.76
N ILE A 358 -14.12 6.52 -7.47
CA ILE A 358 -14.47 7.75 -8.19
C ILE A 358 -14.26 7.48 -9.67
N GLU A 359 -15.36 7.39 -10.40
CA GLU A 359 -15.40 7.08 -11.82
C GLU A 359 -15.64 8.36 -12.64
N PHE A 360 -15.06 8.40 -13.83
CA PHE A 360 -15.17 9.53 -14.75
C PHE A 360 -15.81 9.00 -16.02
N LEU A 361 -17.06 9.39 -16.26
CA LEU A 361 -17.92 8.78 -17.27
C LEU A 361 -17.80 9.47 -18.63
N ASP A 362 -17.75 10.81 -18.62
CA ASP A 362 -17.63 11.61 -19.85
C ASP A 362 -16.74 12.84 -19.62
N PRO A 363 -15.62 12.99 -20.35
CA PRO A 363 -14.99 11.92 -21.13
C PRO A 363 -14.51 10.80 -20.20
N ASP A 364 -14.57 9.55 -20.68
CA ASP A 364 -14.11 8.38 -19.93
C ASP A 364 -12.65 8.53 -19.47
N ARG A 365 -12.38 8.27 -18.19
CA ARG A 365 -11.03 8.23 -17.59
C ARG A 365 -10.91 7.07 -16.62
N THR A 366 -9.68 6.69 -16.32
CA THR A 366 -9.41 5.66 -15.31
C THR A 366 -9.90 6.14 -13.95
N CYS A 367 -10.72 5.32 -13.29
CA CYS A 367 -11.23 5.61 -11.95
C CYS A 367 -10.09 5.66 -10.93
N ILE A 368 -10.32 6.38 -9.84
CA ILE A 368 -9.43 6.37 -8.66
C ILE A 368 -10.22 5.94 -7.42
N TYR A 369 -9.54 5.88 -6.29
CA TYR A 369 -10.16 5.59 -5.00
C TYR A 369 -9.93 6.75 -4.04
N SER A 370 -10.69 6.78 -2.96
CA SER A 370 -10.41 7.67 -1.84
C SER A 370 -9.49 7.00 -0.83
N ASP A 371 -8.84 7.81 -0.01
CA ASP A 371 -8.10 7.39 1.17
C ASP A 371 -9.02 6.59 2.13
N PRO A 372 -8.56 5.43 2.65
CA PRO A 372 -9.36 4.59 3.53
C PRO A 372 -9.59 5.15 4.94
N HIS A 373 -8.81 6.14 5.39
CA HIS A 373 -8.89 6.74 6.72
C HIS A 373 -9.72 8.03 6.71
N ASN A 374 -9.45 8.92 5.76
CA ASN A 374 -9.95 10.28 5.68
C ASN A 374 -11.04 10.46 4.62
N GLY A 375 -11.18 9.50 3.69
CA GLY A 375 -12.19 9.51 2.62
C GLY A 375 -11.99 10.60 1.59
N ASP A 376 -10.88 11.32 1.64
CA ASP A 376 -10.49 12.27 0.60
C ASP A 376 -9.96 11.55 -0.63
N PHE A 377 -10.02 12.21 -1.79
CA PHE A 377 -9.52 11.66 -3.04
C PHE A 377 -8.98 12.77 -3.90
N HIS A 378 -7.98 12.43 -4.72
CA HIS A 378 -7.29 13.39 -5.57
C HIS A 378 -7.04 12.79 -6.96
N LYS A 379 -7.75 13.30 -7.98
CA LYS A 379 -7.50 12.92 -9.38
C LYS A 379 -6.62 13.97 -10.05
N MET A 380 -5.36 13.61 -10.28
CA MET A 380 -4.47 14.36 -11.17
C MET A 380 -4.97 14.26 -12.63
N ILE A 381 -5.60 15.31 -13.13
CA ILE A 381 -6.18 15.34 -14.48
C ILE A 381 -6.10 16.72 -15.13
N GLY A 382 -5.98 16.74 -16.45
CA GLY A 382 -5.93 17.96 -17.25
C GLY A 382 -7.25 18.73 -17.30
N GLN A 383 -7.16 19.99 -17.74
CA GLN A 383 -8.32 20.87 -17.92
C GLN A 383 -9.43 20.22 -18.76
N GLY A 384 -10.68 20.47 -18.39
CA GLY A 384 -11.80 19.83 -19.07
C GLY A 384 -13.10 20.00 -18.32
N THR A 385 -14.12 19.28 -18.80
CA THR A 385 -15.40 19.14 -18.11
C THR A 385 -15.70 17.67 -18.00
N TYR A 386 -16.00 17.21 -16.79
CA TYR A 386 -16.11 15.80 -16.46
C TYR A 386 -17.44 15.50 -15.76
N ASP A 387 -18.05 14.39 -16.14
CA ASP A 387 -19.13 13.78 -15.37
C ASP A 387 -18.54 12.70 -14.44
N VAL A 388 -18.72 12.89 -13.14
CA VAL A 388 -18.12 12.06 -12.08
C VAL A 388 -19.20 11.21 -11.41
N MET A 389 -18.91 9.94 -11.18
CA MET A 389 -19.74 9.05 -10.37
C MET A 389 -18.94 8.63 -9.13
N VAL A 390 -19.53 8.82 -7.95
CA VAL A 390 -18.95 8.38 -6.67
C VAL A 390 -19.69 7.16 -6.19
N PHE A 391 -18.96 6.07 -5.97
CA PHE A 391 -19.47 4.76 -5.60
C PHE A 391 -18.82 4.28 -4.29
N ALA A 392 -19.61 3.76 -3.36
CA ALA A 392 -19.13 3.04 -2.19
C ALA A 392 -20.08 1.87 -1.88
N ASN A 393 -19.53 0.70 -1.56
CA ASN A 393 -20.37 -0.45 -1.20
C ASN A 393 -21.19 -0.14 0.07
N GLY A 394 -22.48 -0.43 0.02
CA GLY A 394 -23.46 -0.11 1.07
C GLY A 394 -24.09 1.28 0.94
N TYR A 395 -23.84 2.01 -0.15
CA TYR A 395 -24.33 3.36 -0.37
C TYR A 395 -24.90 3.56 -1.77
N ALA A 396 -25.93 4.40 -1.89
CA ALA A 396 -26.47 4.82 -3.17
C ALA A 396 -25.42 5.66 -3.94
N PRO A 397 -25.04 5.28 -5.17
CA PRO A 397 -24.06 6.02 -5.95
C PRO A 397 -24.53 7.44 -6.26
N LYS A 398 -23.59 8.37 -6.37
CA LYS A 398 -23.89 9.78 -6.62
C LYS A 398 -23.16 10.30 -7.85
N ARG A 399 -23.95 10.74 -8.83
CA ARG A 399 -23.46 11.42 -10.03
C ARG A 399 -23.33 12.93 -9.81
N ILE A 400 -22.26 13.51 -10.30
CA ILE A 400 -21.97 14.94 -10.30
C ILE A 400 -21.60 15.33 -11.73
N ASP A 401 -22.51 16.03 -12.40
CA ASP A 401 -22.35 16.41 -13.81
C ASP A 401 -21.56 17.71 -13.96
N SER A 402 -20.88 17.83 -15.11
CA SER A 402 -20.25 19.07 -15.56
C SER A 402 -19.24 19.68 -14.58
N VAL A 403 -18.40 18.86 -13.95
CA VAL A 403 -17.28 19.32 -13.12
C VAL A 403 -16.21 19.95 -14.01
N VAL A 404 -16.02 21.26 -13.91
CA VAL A 404 -15.06 22.01 -14.73
C VAL A 404 -13.71 22.05 -14.03
N VAL A 405 -12.67 21.53 -14.68
CA VAL A 405 -11.28 21.59 -14.20
C VAL A 405 -10.55 22.74 -14.90
N PRO A 406 -9.91 23.66 -14.15
CA PRO A 406 -9.19 24.79 -14.73
C PRO A 406 -7.86 24.36 -15.40
N ALA A 407 -7.24 25.29 -16.14
CA ALA A 407 -5.93 25.07 -16.75
C ALA A 407 -4.80 24.85 -15.72
N THR A 408 -4.97 25.39 -14.51
CA THR A 408 -4.03 25.31 -13.39
C THR A 408 -4.81 25.19 -12.09
N GLY A 409 -4.39 24.30 -11.19
CA GLY A 409 -5.05 24.05 -9.91
C GLY A 409 -6.10 22.95 -9.98
N SER A 410 -6.90 22.85 -8.91
CA SER A 410 -7.90 21.81 -8.71
C SER A 410 -9.31 22.39 -8.58
N THR A 411 -10.31 21.57 -8.87
CA THR A 411 -11.71 21.81 -8.56
C THR A 411 -12.11 20.97 -7.37
N ALA A 412 -12.30 21.62 -6.22
CA ALA A 412 -12.80 21.00 -5.01
C ALA A 412 -14.30 20.74 -5.09
N LEU A 413 -14.69 19.47 -4.98
CA LEU A 413 -16.09 19.04 -4.85
C LEU A 413 -16.61 19.21 -3.41
N GLY A 414 -15.72 19.39 -2.44
CA GLY A 414 -16.04 19.45 -1.02
C GLY A 414 -16.53 18.11 -0.48
N ASP A 415 -17.41 18.15 0.52
CA ASP A 415 -18.01 16.95 1.11
C ASP A 415 -19.07 16.34 0.17
N VAL A 416 -18.76 15.17 -0.40
CA VAL A 416 -19.67 14.36 -1.19
C VAL A 416 -20.38 13.37 -0.27
N HIS A 417 -21.59 13.72 0.15
CA HIS A 417 -22.40 12.83 0.99
C HIS A 417 -23.10 11.73 0.17
N LEU A 418 -22.93 10.48 0.58
CA LEU A 418 -23.66 9.31 0.06
C LEU A 418 -24.69 8.81 1.06
N ALA A 419 -25.88 8.45 0.56
CA ALA A 419 -26.95 7.89 1.38
C ALA A 419 -26.76 6.37 1.54
N PRO A 420 -26.88 5.80 2.75
CA PRO A 420 -26.82 4.35 2.92
C PRO A 420 -27.85 3.63 2.05
N ASP A 421 -27.41 2.60 1.35
CA ASP A 421 -28.21 1.68 0.56
C ASP A 421 -27.56 0.29 0.61
N SER A 422 -28.09 -0.56 1.49
CA SER A 422 -27.53 -1.90 1.72
C SER A 422 -27.59 -2.84 0.50
N SER A 423 -28.37 -2.49 -0.54
CA SER A 423 -28.51 -3.29 -1.77
C SER A 423 -27.36 -3.09 -2.76
N VAL A 424 -26.56 -2.04 -2.59
CA VAL A 424 -25.45 -1.70 -3.48
C VAL A 424 -24.18 -2.36 -2.96
N ARG A 425 -23.86 -3.56 -3.45
CA ARG A 425 -22.65 -4.30 -3.05
C ARG A 425 -22.07 -5.06 -4.24
N TYR A 426 -21.01 -4.53 -4.81
CA TYR A 426 -20.39 -5.07 -6.00
C TYR A 426 -18.89 -5.24 -5.80
N ALA A 427 -18.24 -5.96 -6.72
CA ALA A 427 -16.79 -5.95 -6.82
C ALA A 427 -16.28 -4.50 -6.81
N PHE A 428 -15.38 -4.22 -5.88
CA PHE A 428 -14.95 -2.87 -5.58
C PHE A 428 -13.64 -2.51 -6.29
N ARG A 429 -12.69 -3.46 -6.35
CA ARG A 429 -11.35 -3.29 -6.93
C ARG A 429 -10.93 -4.52 -7.73
N VAL A 430 -10.15 -4.30 -8.79
CA VAL A 430 -9.38 -5.35 -9.46
C VAL A 430 -8.04 -5.48 -8.73
N VAL A 431 -7.69 -6.69 -8.30
CA VAL A 431 -6.44 -6.96 -7.58
C VAL A 431 -5.40 -7.58 -8.49
N LEU A 432 -5.81 -8.60 -9.24
CA LEU A 432 -4.97 -9.33 -10.18
C LEU A 432 -5.76 -9.62 -11.44
N CYS A 433 -5.12 -9.60 -12.59
CA CYS A 433 -5.75 -10.07 -13.82
C CYS A 433 -4.70 -10.65 -14.77
N ARG A 434 -5.16 -11.55 -15.62
CA ARG A 434 -4.37 -12.12 -16.71
C ARG A 434 -5.24 -12.36 -17.92
N PHE A 435 -4.71 -11.99 -19.07
CA PHE A 435 -5.26 -12.30 -20.38
C PHE A 435 -4.15 -12.95 -21.23
N ARG A 436 -4.44 -14.07 -21.88
CA ARG A 436 -3.49 -14.73 -22.78
C ARG A 436 -3.60 -14.10 -24.18
N ASN A 437 -2.48 -13.64 -24.75
CA ASN A 437 -2.39 -13.05 -26.11
C ASN A 437 -3.01 -11.65 -26.29
N HIS A 438 -2.85 -10.75 -25.32
CA HIS A 438 -3.45 -9.40 -25.35
C HIS A 438 -3.05 -8.57 -26.59
N ASP A 439 -1.91 -8.86 -27.21
CA ASP A 439 -1.42 -8.14 -28.39
C ASP A 439 -2.08 -8.55 -29.70
N THR A 440 -2.56 -9.81 -29.78
CA THR A 440 -3.07 -10.37 -31.04
C THR A 440 -4.59 -10.33 -31.13
N ASP A 441 -5.26 -10.30 -29.98
CA ASP A 441 -6.71 -10.56 -29.94
C ASP A 441 -7.54 -9.26 -30.05
N ASN A 442 -6.89 -8.07 -30.12
CA ASN A 442 -7.57 -6.77 -30.28
C ASN A 442 -8.71 -6.58 -29.24
N ASN A 443 -8.59 -7.23 -28.08
CA ASN A 443 -9.49 -7.07 -26.95
C ASN A 443 -9.26 -5.69 -26.35
N LYS A 444 -10.27 -4.82 -26.43
CA LYS A 444 -10.23 -3.44 -25.92
C LYS A 444 -11.00 -3.26 -24.61
N THR A 445 -11.49 -4.35 -24.04
CA THR A 445 -12.14 -4.33 -22.74
C THR A 445 -11.13 -4.02 -21.65
N ARG A 446 -11.61 -3.54 -20.50
CA ARG A 446 -10.77 -3.12 -19.40
C ARG A 446 -11.20 -3.82 -18.12
N PRO A 447 -10.26 -4.27 -17.27
CA PRO A 447 -10.60 -4.96 -16.03
C PRO A 447 -11.60 -4.20 -15.14
N ARG A 448 -11.53 -2.86 -15.13
CA ARG A 448 -12.45 -2.03 -14.33
C ARG A 448 -13.91 -2.08 -14.77
N PHE A 449 -14.21 -2.54 -15.99
CA PHE A 449 -15.60 -2.70 -16.45
C PHE A 449 -16.31 -3.85 -15.74
N ALA A 450 -15.60 -4.76 -15.06
CA ALA A 450 -16.19 -5.77 -14.19
C ALA A 450 -16.63 -5.26 -12.80
N LEU A 451 -16.54 -3.95 -12.56
CA LEU A 451 -16.74 -3.35 -11.24
C LEU A 451 -18.03 -2.54 -11.18
N GLY A 452 -18.71 -2.56 -10.04
CA GLY A 452 -19.98 -1.84 -9.87
C GLY A 452 -21.19 -2.62 -10.41
N PRO A 453 -22.33 -1.95 -10.61
CA PRO A 453 -23.55 -2.60 -11.11
C PRO A 453 -23.42 -2.99 -12.59
N PRO A 454 -24.14 -4.04 -13.03
CA PRO A 454 -24.19 -4.41 -14.44
C PRO A 454 -24.61 -3.23 -15.32
N ASP A 455 -23.77 -2.86 -16.29
CA ASP A 455 -23.99 -1.71 -17.18
C ASP A 455 -23.75 -2.03 -18.67
N ALA A 456 -23.52 -3.31 -18.98
CA ALA A 456 -23.18 -3.85 -20.30
C ALA A 456 -21.81 -3.38 -20.84
N GLN A 457 -21.00 -2.68 -20.05
CA GLN A 457 -19.56 -2.67 -20.25
C GLN A 457 -18.99 -3.89 -19.54
N PHE A 458 -18.03 -4.58 -20.16
CA PHE A 458 -17.53 -5.83 -19.60
C PHE A 458 -16.03 -5.94 -19.75
N PHE A 459 -15.45 -6.79 -18.93
CA PHE A 459 -14.09 -7.28 -19.07
C PHE A 459 -14.10 -8.69 -19.66
N SER A 460 -13.67 -8.80 -20.92
CA SER A 460 -13.50 -10.09 -21.57
C SER A 460 -12.22 -10.74 -21.07
N LEU A 461 -12.35 -11.91 -20.42
CA LEU A 461 -11.23 -12.59 -19.80
C LEU A 461 -10.25 -13.16 -20.83
N GLY A 462 -10.68 -13.39 -22.07
CA GLY A 462 -9.82 -14.08 -23.01
C GLY A 462 -9.71 -15.57 -22.74
N GLN A 463 -9.07 -16.25 -23.69
CA GLN A 463 -8.85 -17.68 -23.57
C GLN A 463 -7.91 -18.04 -22.40
N ASN A 464 -8.44 -18.77 -21.41
CA ASN A 464 -7.77 -19.13 -20.14
C ASN A 464 -7.36 -17.92 -19.28
N GLY A 465 -8.00 -16.77 -19.48
CA GLY A 465 -7.76 -15.62 -18.61
C GLY A 465 -8.39 -15.78 -17.24
N TYR A 466 -8.02 -14.90 -16.33
CA TYR A 466 -8.67 -14.79 -15.04
C TYR A 466 -8.59 -13.38 -14.48
N VAL A 467 -9.50 -13.09 -13.57
CA VAL A 467 -9.49 -11.87 -12.75
C VAL A 467 -9.71 -12.24 -11.28
N VAL A 468 -9.08 -11.48 -10.39
CA VAL A 468 -9.33 -11.50 -8.96
C VAL A 468 -9.88 -10.14 -8.56
N LEU A 469 -11.08 -10.18 -7.98
CA LEU A 469 -11.83 -9.01 -7.56
C LEU A 469 -11.89 -8.96 -6.03
N ASP A 470 -11.65 -7.79 -5.47
CA ASP A 470 -11.87 -7.49 -4.05
C ASP A 470 -13.29 -6.96 -3.88
N MET A 471 -14.09 -7.65 -3.06
CA MET A 471 -15.44 -7.23 -2.70
C MET A 471 -15.45 -6.11 -1.66
N GLY A 472 -14.31 -5.84 -1.02
CA GLY A 472 -14.12 -4.82 0.00
C GLY A 472 -13.96 -5.43 1.39
N ALA A 473 -13.00 -4.95 2.17
CA ALA A 473 -12.71 -5.46 3.52
C ALA A 473 -13.89 -5.35 4.49
N GLN A 474 -14.76 -4.35 4.30
CA GLN A 474 -15.96 -4.13 5.12
C GLN A 474 -17.23 -4.70 4.48
N THR A 475 -17.14 -5.20 3.25
CA THR A 475 -18.28 -5.72 2.48
C THR A 475 -17.95 -7.05 1.78
N PRO A 476 -17.38 -8.05 2.50
CA PRO A 476 -17.17 -9.37 1.94
C PRO A 476 -18.50 -10.03 1.58
N VAL A 477 -18.45 -11.05 0.73
CA VAL A 477 -19.57 -11.97 0.54
C VAL A 477 -19.74 -12.76 1.82
N VAL A 478 -20.93 -12.77 2.41
CA VAL A 478 -21.24 -13.52 3.64
C VAL A 478 -22.11 -14.72 3.31
N ASP A 479 -21.78 -15.88 3.89
CA ASP A 479 -22.57 -17.11 3.78
C ASP A 479 -23.90 -16.95 4.52
N VAL A 480 -25.01 -16.97 3.77
CA VAL A 480 -26.37 -17.02 4.27
C VAL A 480 -27.15 -18.15 3.57
N PRO A 481 -28.29 -18.61 4.12
CA PRO A 481 -29.02 -19.69 3.47
C PRO A 481 -29.46 -19.33 2.03
N GLY A 482 -28.87 -19.99 1.03
CA GLY A 482 -29.19 -19.83 -0.39
C GLY A 482 -28.01 -19.27 -1.17
N ASN A 483 -28.30 -18.52 -2.24
CA ASN A 483 -27.25 -17.88 -3.03
C ASN A 483 -26.80 -16.57 -2.36
N ASP A 484 -25.50 -16.36 -2.26
CA ASP A 484 -24.87 -15.24 -1.55
C ASP A 484 -24.34 -14.15 -2.49
N PHE A 485 -24.02 -14.52 -3.73
CA PHE A 485 -23.54 -13.60 -4.75
C PHE A 485 -23.94 -14.07 -6.15
N ALA A 486 -23.86 -13.14 -7.11
CA ALA A 486 -24.01 -13.43 -8.53
C ALA A 486 -22.84 -12.90 -9.32
N VAL A 487 -22.58 -13.57 -10.44
CA VAL A 487 -21.66 -13.17 -11.49
C VAL A 487 -22.51 -12.89 -12.72
N TYR A 488 -22.34 -11.69 -13.29
CA TYR A 488 -23.09 -11.21 -14.44
C TYR A 488 -22.21 -11.25 -15.69
N GLU A 489 -22.78 -11.85 -16.72
CA GLU A 489 -22.23 -11.84 -18.08
C GLU A 489 -22.88 -10.71 -18.87
N ALA A 490 -22.10 -10.00 -19.67
CA ALA A 490 -22.65 -9.05 -20.63
C ALA A 490 -23.34 -9.78 -21.79
N ASP A 491 -24.53 -9.32 -22.19
CA ASP A 491 -25.27 -9.91 -23.31
C ASP A 491 -24.61 -9.54 -24.65
N ASP A 492 -23.67 -10.37 -25.10
CA ASP A 492 -23.07 -10.31 -26.43
C ASP A 492 -23.76 -11.28 -27.43
N GLY A 493 -24.78 -12.02 -26.96
CA GLY A 493 -25.50 -13.04 -27.70
C GLY A 493 -24.90 -14.45 -27.61
N VAL A 494 -23.85 -14.64 -26.81
CA VAL A 494 -23.21 -15.91 -26.48
C VAL A 494 -23.35 -16.17 -24.97
N ILE A 495 -23.32 -17.44 -24.57
CA ILE A 495 -23.26 -17.84 -23.16
C ILE A 495 -21.92 -18.54 -22.99
N ASP A 496 -21.04 -17.93 -22.22
CA ASP A 496 -19.66 -18.35 -22.00
C ASP A 496 -19.50 -19.03 -20.66
N GLY A 497 -18.69 -20.10 -20.64
CA GLY A 497 -18.38 -20.87 -19.45
C GLY A 497 -17.26 -20.26 -18.58
N TYR A 498 -17.35 -20.47 -17.26
CA TYR A 498 -16.32 -20.03 -16.32
C TYR A 498 -16.32 -20.84 -15.02
N TYR A 499 -15.20 -20.75 -14.31
CA TYR A 499 -15.00 -21.27 -12.96
C TYR A 499 -14.96 -20.15 -11.93
N VAL A 500 -15.56 -20.39 -10.76
CA VAL A 500 -15.56 -19.46 -9.63
C VAL A 500 -14.79 -20.04 -8.45
N TYR A 501 -13.86 -19.26 -7.93
CA TYR A 501 -13.15 -19.53 -6.69
C TYR A 501 -13.26 -18.35 -5.74
N VAL A 502 -13.14 -18.61 -4.45
CA VAL A 502 -13.24 -17.60 -3.39
C VAL A 502 -12.12 -17.77 -2.37
N SER A 503 -11.77 -16.69 -1.69
CA SER A 503 -10.75 -16.67 -0.64
C SER A 503 -10.88 -15.44 0.26
N ASN A 504 -10.32 -15.50 1.47
CA ASN A 504 -10.12 -14.32 2.33
C ASN A 504 -8.73 -13.69 2.21
N SER A 505 -7.90 -14.24 1.33
CA SER A 505 -6.61 -13.68 0.92
C SER A 505 -6.51 -13.69 -0.60
N TRP A 506 -6.01 -12.61 -1.19
CA TRP A 506 -5.77 -12.52 -2.63
C TRP A 506 -4.70 -13.53 -3.10
N GLU A 507 -3.87 -14.06 -2.20
CA GLU A 507 -2.90 -15.14 -2.48
C GLU A 507 -3.54 -16.53 -2.52
N GLY A 508 -4.76 -16.65 -1.99
CA GLY A 508 -5.37 -17.94 -1.65
C GLY A 508 -5.08 -18.38 -0.20
N PRO A 509 -5.36 -19.65 0.15
CA PRO A 509 -5.78 -20.73 -0.73
C PRO A 509 -7.13 -20.45 -1.39
N TRP A 510 -7.20 -20.71 -2.69
CA TRP A 510 -8.42 -20.56 -3.48
C TRP A 510 -9.32 -21.77 -3.28
N LEU A 511 -10.53 -21.54 -2.79
CA LEU A 511 -11.53 -22.58 -2.62
C LEU A 511 -12.48 -22.58 -3.82
N TRP A 512 -12.69 -23.75 -4.40
CA TRP A 512 -13.60 -23.93 -5.51
C TRP A 512 -15.05 -23.72 -5.04
N CYS A 513 -15.81 -22.89 -5.77
CA CYS A 513 -17.20 -22.61 -5.49
C CYS A 513 -18.12 -23.37 -6.45
N ASP A 514 -18.08 -23.05 -7.75
CA ASP A 514 -18.81 -23.78 -8.79
C ASP A 514 -18.23 -23.50 -10.20
N SER A 515 -18.80 -24.14 -11.22
CA SER A 515 -18.57 -23.88 -12.64
C SER A 515 -19.90 -23.80 -13.41
N THR A 516 -20.10 -22.78 -14.22
CA THR A 516 -21.36 -22.54 -14.95
C THR A 516 -21.10 -21.72 -16.21
N GLY A 517 -22.14 -21.39 -16.97
CA GLY A 517 -22.08 -20.40 -18.04
C GLY A 517 -23.07 -19.26 -17.84
N GLY A 518 -22.70 -18.10 -18.37
CA GLY A 518 -23.45 -16.85 -18.30
C GLY A 518 -23.81 -16.32 -16.92
N THR A 519 -24.84 -15.48 -16.85
CA THR A 519 -25.26 -14.90 -15.56
C THR A 519 -25.76 -15.99 -14.60
N ALA A 520 -25.10 -16.12 -13.44
CA ALA A 520 -25.37 -17.17 -12.48
C ALA A 520 -25.24 -16.71 -11.02
N PHE A 521 -25.74 -17.54 -10.11
CA PHE A 521 -25.86 -17.27 -8.68
C PHE A 521 -25.18 -18.40 -7.90
N PHE A 522 -24.46 -18.04 -6.84
CA PHE A 522 -23.54 -18.94 -6.15
C PHE A 522 -23.81 -18.94 -4.64
N ASP A 523 -23.70 -20.12 -4.04
CA ASP A 523 -23.84 -20.38 -2.61
C ASP A 523 -22.45 -20.64 -2.01
N LEU A 524 -22.02 -19.77 -1.09
CA LEU A 524 -20.71 -19.80 -0.45
C LEU A 524 -20.56 -21.01 0.49
N ALA A 525 -21.66 -21.57 0.99
CA ALA A 525 -21.65 -22.72 1.90
C ALA A 525 -20.93 -23.94 1.30
N VAL A 526 -20.89 -24.06 -0.04
CA VAL A 526 -20.15 -25.12 -0.77
C VAL A 526 -18.66 -25.11 -0.41
N THR A 527 -18.12 -23.94 -0.10
CA THR A 527 -16.68 -23.75 0.22
C THR A 527 -16.37 -23.98 1.69
N GLY A 528 -17.38 -23.91 2.56
CA GLY A 528 -17.24 -23.97 4.01
C GLY A 528 -16.70 -22.68 4.65
N LEU A 529 -16.57 -21.59 3.90
CA LEU A 529 -16.27 -20.26 4.43
C LEU A 529 -17.53 -19.59 4.96
N SER A 530 -17.43 -18.89 6.10
CA SER A 530 -18.51 -18.01 6.57
C SER A 530 -18.57 -16.67 5.84
N GLU A 531 -17.44 -16.27 5.24
CA GLU A 531 -17.33 -15.07 4.41
C GLU A 531 -16.15 -15.21 3.44
N ALA A 532 -16.20 -14.48 2.33
CA ALA A 532 -15.14 -14.37 1.33
C ALA A 532 -14.99 -12.93 0.86
N ARG A 533 -13.80 -12.35 1.06
CA ARG A 533 -13.45 -11.01 0.54
C ARG A 533 -13.12 -11.03 -0.96
N TYR A 534 -12.45 -12.06 -1.45
CA TYR A 534 -11.96 -12.10 -2.82
C TYR A 534 -12.69 -13.16 -3.64
N VAL A 535 -13.09 -12.76 -4.85
CA VAL A 535 -13.70 -13.64 -5.85
C VAL A 535 -12.77 -13.72 -7.06
N ARG A 536 -12.45 -14.94 -7.47
CA ARG A 536 -11.63 -15.22 -8.65
C ARG A 536 -12.48 -15.90 -9.71
N ILE A 537 -12.55 -15.27 -10.87
CA ILE A 537 -13.25 -15.78 -12.06
C ILE A 537 -12.19 -16.23 -13.07
N VAL A 538 -12.34 -17.45 -13.58
CA VAL A 538 -11.41 -18.06 -14.53
C VAL A 538 -12.19 -18.54 -15.73
N ASP A 539 -11.78 -18.12 -16.92
CA ASP A 539 -12.32 -18.61 -18.20
C ASP A 539 -12.14 -20.13 -18.33
N ASP A 540 -13.12 -20.82 -18.90
CA ASP A 540 -13.10 -22.29 -19.04
C ASP A 540 -12.47 -22.80 -20.36
N ALA A 541 -12.05 -21.86 -21.22
CA ALA A 541 -11.39 -22.07 -22.51
C ALA A 541 -12.25 -22.77 -23.58
N ASP A 542 -13.57 -22.68 -23.48
CA ASP A 542 -14.51 -23.24 -24.46
C ASP A 542 -14.55 -22.43 -25.78
N ILE A 543 -14.49 -21.10 -25.72
CA ILE A 543 -14.48 -20.20 -26.87
C ILE A 543 -13.07 -19.69 -27.15
N THR A 544 -12.63 -19.88 -28.40
CA THR A 544 -11.22 -19.71 -28.78
C THR A 544 -11.00 -18.75 -29.95
N THR A 545 -12.05 -18.07 -30.45
CA THR A 545 -11.94 -17.17 -31.61
C THR A 545 -12.83 -15.94 -31.47
N GLY A 546 -12.25 -14.75 -31.67
CA GLY A 546 -12.96 -13.47 -31.63
C GLY A 546 -12.23 -12.45 -30.76
N PRO A 547 -12.57 -11.15 -30.87
CA PRO A 547 -11.97 -10.12 -30.03
C PRO A 547 -12.42 -10.16 -28.56
N TYR A 548 -13.50 -10.90 -28.28
CA TYR A 548 -14.09 -11.14 -26.96
C TYR A 548 -14.24 -12.66 -26.76
N ALA A 549 -13.17 -13.41 -26.99
CA ALA A 549 -13.22 -14.86 -26.80
C ALA A 549 -13.07 -15.19 -25.31
N GLY A 550 -13.96 -16.02 -24.77
CA GLY A 550 -13.97 -16.37 -23.35
C GLY A 550 -14.87 -15.44 -22.54
N PHE A 551 -15.04 -15.74 -21.24
CA PHE A 551 -16.09 -15.12 -20.43
C PHE A 551 -16.06 -13.57 -20.37
N ASP A 552 -17.18 -12.95 -20.72
CA ASP A 552 -17.40 -11.50 -20.75
C ASP A 552 -18.04 -10.96 -19.45
N LEU A 553 -17.19 -10.74 -18.45
CA LEU A 553 -17.61 -10.35 -17.09
C LEU A 553 -18.05 -8.88 -17.00
N ASP A 554 -19.33 -8.66 -16.67
CA ASP A 554 -19.94 -7.34 -16.45
C ASP A 554 -19.89 -6.94 -14.96
N ALA A 555 -20.26 -7.85 -14.05
CA ALA A 555 -20.26 -7.54 -12.63
C ALA A 555 -20.19 -8.77 -11.72
N VAL A 556 -19.77 -8.54 -10.48
CA VAL A 556 -20.00 -9.46 -9.37
C VAL A 556 -20.75 -8.72 -8.27
N GLN A 557 -21.94 -9.20 -7.89
CA GLN A 557 -22.78 -8.60 -6.85
C GLN A 557 -22.88 -9.52 -5.63
N SER A 558 -22.73 -8.97 -4.44
CA SER A 558 -23.05 -9.67 -3.18
C SER A 558 -24.48 -9.35 -2.73
N PHE A 559 -25.23 -10.36 -2.30
CA PHE A 559 -26.59 -10.21 -1.79
C PHE A 559 -26.66 -10.09 -0.27
N SER A 560 -25.55 -10.33 0.43
CA SER A 560 -25.48 -10.19 1.87
C SER A 560 -25.71 -8.73 2.25
N SER A 561 -26.97 -8.38 2.49
CA SER A 561 -27.31 -7.34 3.44
C SER A 561 -26.96 -7.87 4.82
N ILE A 562 -26.29 -7.07 5.65
CA ILE A 562 -26.43 -7.26 7.09
C ILE A 562 -27.88 -6.85 7.39
N GLY A 563 -28.81 -7.77 7.13
CA GLY A 563 -30.21 -7.61 7.38
C GLY A 563 -30.44 -7.78 8.87
N ILE A 564 -30.39 -6.66 9.60
CA ILE A 564 -31.45 -6.41 10.56
C ILE A 564 -32.40 -5.45 9.85
N THR A 565 -33.51 -5.98 9.36
CA THR A 565 -34.71 -5.18 9.20
C THR A 565 -34.98 -4.56 10.57
N GLU A 566 -35.05 -3.23 10.65
CA GLU A 566 -35.69 -2.56 11.77
C GLU A 566 -37.19 -2.95 11.78
N GLU A 567 -37.50 -4.15 12.27
CA GLU A 567 -38.54 -4.15 13.30
C GLU A 567 -37.91 -3.41 14.47
N VAL A 568 -38.62 -2.40 14.98
CA VAL A 568 -38.34 -1.82 16.29
C VAL A 568 -38.61 -2.92 17.33
N HIS A 569 -37.73 -3.90 17.38
CA HIS A 569 -37.52 -4.80 18.47
C HIS A 569 -36.46 -4.14 19.33
N THR A 570 -36.96 -3.44 20.33
CA THR A 570 -36.17 -2.98 21.46
C THR A 570 -35.34 -4.14 22.00
N GLY A 571 -34.04 -4.12 21.70
CA GLY A 571 -32.99 -4.83 22.41
C GLY A 571 -32.68 -6.23 21.88
N GLU A 572 -31.62 -6.32 21.07
CA GLU A 572 -30.40 -7.07 21.46
C GLU A 572 -29.18 -6.27 20.98
N GLU A 573 -28.42 -5.72 21.93
CA GLU A 573 -27.19 -4.97 21.65
C GLU A 573 -26.07 -5.96 21.28
N GLN A 574 -25.53 -5.87 20.06
CA GLN A 574 -24.23 -6.49 19.75
C GLN A 574 -23.14 -5.78 20.57
N LEU A 575 -22.36 -6.54 21.33
CA LEU A 575 -21.30 -5.99 22.17
C LEU A 575 -20.12 -5.51 21.32
N HIS A 576 -20.08 -4.22 21.00
CA HIS A 576 -18.93 -3.59 20.36
C HIS A 576 -17.84 -3.27 21.39
N ILE A 577 -16.68 -3.91 21.22
CA ILE A 577 -15.46 -3.66 22.01
C ILE A 577 -14.43 -3.00 21.10
N THR A 578 -14.02 -1.77 21.44
CA THR A 578 -13.03 -1.01 20.68
C THR A 578 -11.70 -0.96 21.42
N LEU A 579 -10.61 -1.15 20.67
CA LEU A 579 -9.23 -1.12 21.15
C LEU A 579 -8.44 -0.13 20.31
N ALA A 580 -8.16 1.05 20.86
CA ALA A 580 -7.49 2.13 20.11
C ALA A 580 -6.55 2.97 21.00
N PRO A 581 -5.39 3.42 20.49
CA PRO A 581 -4.80 3.03 19.21
C PRO A 581 -4.32 1.56 19.25
N ASN A 582 -4.22 0.90 18.10
CA ASN A 582 -3.61 -0.43 17.97
C ASN A 582 -3.00 -0.57 16.56
N PRO A 583 -1.67 -0.63 16.40
CA PRO A 583 -0.63 -0.70 17.43
C PRO A 583 -0.60 0.51 18.38
N PHE A 584 -0.10 0.33 19.61
CA PHE A 584 0.01 1.40 20.60
C PHE A 584 1.42 1.56 21.17
N ARG A 585 1.82 2.83 21.36
CA ARG A 585 3.13 3.19 21.91
C ARG A 585 3.06 3.55 23.40
N ASN A 586 2.12 4.39 23.80
CA ASN A 586 2.05 4.87 25.19
C ASN A 586 0.99 4.13 25.99
N SER A 587 -0.20 4.00 25.42
CA SER A 587 -1.29 3.25 26.01
C SER A 587 -2.32 2.88 24.96
N ILE A 588 -3.00 1.76 25.17
CA ILE A 588 -4.19 1.37 24.43
C ILE A 588 -5.41 1.57 25.32
N THR A 589 -6.45 2.13 24.73
CA THR A 589 -7.75 2.28 25.38
C THR A 589 -8.67 1.17 24.92
N LEU A 590 -9.20 0.43 25.88
CA LEU A 590 -10.31 -0.48 25.73
C LEU A 590 -11.61 0.24 26.10
N LEU A 591 -12.48 0.47 25.13
CA LEU A 591 -13.83 0.97 25.33
C LEU A 591 -14.80 -0.21 25.35
N CYS A 592 -15.54 -0.34 26.44
CA CYS A 592 -16.58 -1.35 26.60
C CYS A 592 -17.87 -0.66 27.05
N PRO A 593 -19.03 -0.94 26.43
CA PRO A 593 -20.30 -0.37 26.86
C PRO A 593 -20.72 -0.99 28.20
N VAL A 594 -20.38 -0.32 29.31
CA VAL A 594 -20.88 -0.72 30.64
C VAL A 594 -22.24 -0.07 30.85
N GLY A 595 -23.31 -0.87 30.81
CA GLY A 595 -24.68 -0.39 31.01
C GLY A 595 -25.78 -1.28 30.43
N SER A 596 -25.46 -2.26 29.58
CA SER A 596 -26.45 -3.21 29.07
C SER A 596 -26.85 -4.21 30.16
N LYS A 597 -28.15 -4.51 30.29
CA LYS A 597 -28.63 -5.54 31.22
C LYS A 597 -28.23 -6.96 30.82
N GLN A 598 -27.57 -7.13 29.66
CA GLN A 598 -27.37 -8.40 28.97
C GLN A 598 -25.91 -8.90 29.04
N PHE A 599 -24.93 -8.01 29.25
CA PHE A 599 -23.51 -8.37 29.36
C PHE A 599 -22.84 -7.64 30.53
N SER A 600 -22.34 -8.39 31.53
CA SER A 600 -21.49 -7.85 32.59
C SER A 600 -20.06 -8.35 32.37
N VAL A 601 -19.11 -7.42 32.17
CA VAL A 601 -17.66 -7.70 32.07
C VAL A 601 -17.16 -8.13 33.44
N VAL A 602 -16.81 -9.40 33.62
CA VAL A 602 -16.41 -10.03 34.88
C VAL A 602 -14.91 -9.93 35.13
N GLY A 603 -14.10 -9.81 34.08
CA GLY A 603 -12.65 -9.65 34.18
C GLY A 603 -12.00 -9.33 32.85
N ILE A 604 -10.82 -8.71 32.90
CA ILE A 604 -10.00 -8.44 31.72
C ILE A 604 -8.57 -8.82 32.03
N ASP A 605 -8.04 -9.74 31.23
CA ASP A 605 -6.72 -10.33 31.36
C ASP A 605 -5.91 -10.07 30.09
N ILE A 606 -4.61 -9.82 30.24
CA ILE A 606 -3.68 -9.61 29.13
C ILE A 606 -2.66 -10.74 29.13
N PHE A 607 -2.44 -11.36 27.97
CA PHE A 607 -1.49 -12.46 27.78
C PHE A 607 -0.45 -12.10 26.72
N ASP A 608 0.75 -12.66 26.85
CA ASP A 608 1.72 -12.68 25.75
C ASP A 608 1.44 -13.81 24.75
N VAL A 609 2.18 -13.84 23.64
CA VAL A 609 2.06 -14.90 22.60
C VAL A 609 2.35 -16.32 23.10
N GLY A 610 3.04 -16.46 24.24
CA GLY A 610 3.29 -17.75 24.89
C GLY A 610 2.16 -18.20 25.81
N GLY A 611 1.09 -17.40 25.95
CA GLY A 611 -0.04 -17.65 26.84
C GLY A 611 0.25 -17.33 28.31
N ARG A 612 1.34 -16.62 28.62
CA ARG A 612 1.64 -16.18 30.00
C ARG A 612 0.83 -14.93 30.32
N LEU A 613 0.17 -14.92 31.49
CA LEU A 613 -0.56 -13.77 32.01
C LEU A 613 0.40 -12.62 32.32
N ILE A 614 0.09 -11.44 31.79
CA ILE A 614 0.86 -10.20 31.87
C ILE A 614 0.25 -9.22 32.87
N LYS A 615 -1.07 -9.00 32.78
CA LYS A 615 -1.80 -8.05 33.63
C LYS A 615 -3.28 -8.41 33.69
N GLN A 616 -3.91 -8.19 34.83
CA GLN A 616 -5.29 -8.46 35.17
C GLN A 616 -5.92 -7.19 35.74
N PHE A 617 -7.10 -6.83 35.25
CA PHE A 617 -7.84 -5.65 35.69
C PHE A 617 -9.02 -6.05 36.57
N ASP A 618 -9.04 -5.58 37.82
CA ASP A 618 -10.09 -5.91 38.79
C ASP A 618 -11.40 -5.13 38.57
N TYR A 619 -12.51 -5.86 38.72
CA TYR A 619 -13.92 -5.47 38.48
C TYR A 619 -14.38 -4.12 39.08
N PRO A 620 -13.99 -3.69 40.30
CA PRO A 620 -14.48 -2.43 40.88
C PRO A 620 -14.04 -1.17 40.12
N THR A 621 -12.94 -1.26 39.36
CA THR A 621 -12.36 -0.16 38.57
C THR A 621 -13.00 -0.01 37.19
N ILE A 622 -13.63 -1.07 36.68
CA ILE A 622 -14.18 -1.17 35.32
C ILE A 622 -15.53 -0.43 35.20
N VAL A 623 -16.27 -0.31 36.30
CA VAL A 623 -17.67 0.19 36.30
C VAL A 623 -17.77 1.72 36.35
N GLN A 624 -16.69 2.46 36.57
CA GLN A 624 -16.75 3.92 36.76
C GLN A 624 -16.43 4.77 35.51
N SER A 625 -15.82 4.21 34.46
CA SER A 625 -15.28 5.02 33.34
C SER A 625 -15.64 4.55 31.93
N ASN A 626 -16.29 3.39 31.73
CA ASN A 626 -16.50 2.77 30.40
C ASN A 626 -15.21 2.61 29.58
N GLN A 627 -14.06 2.74 30.24
CA GLN A 627 -12.75 2.91 29.63
C GLN A 627 -11.71 2.26 30.53
N ILE A 628 -10.95 1.33 29.96
CA ILE A 628 -9.77 0.75 30.60
C ILE A 628 -8.56 1.11 29.74
N VAL A 629 -7.49 1.54 30.40
CA VAL A 629 -6.26 1.94 29.73
C VAL A 629 -5.17 0.98 30.14
N TRP A 630 -4.54 0.34 29.16
CA TRP A 630 -3.31 -0.41 29.37
C TRP A 630 -2.14 0.35 28.78
N ASP A 631 -1.14 0.61 29.60
CA ASP A 631 0.05 1.41 29.29
C ASP A 631 1.27 0.58 28.87
N GLY A 632 1.06 -0.72 28.58
CA GLY A 632 2.15 -1.64 28.24
C GLY A 632 3.00 -2.05 29.44
N THR A 633 2.42 -2.10 30.65
CA THR A 633 3.09 -2.59 31.86
C THR A 633 2.51 -3.92 32.37
N ASP A 634 3.29 -4.70 33.11
CA ASP A 634 2.83 -5.89 33.83
C ASP A 634 2.19 -5.55 35.20
N GLU A 635 1.77 -6.58 35.96
CA GLU A 635 1.24 -6.46 37.33
C GLU A 635 2.13 -5.68 38.31
N THR A 636 3.44 -5.70 38.09
CA THR A 636 4.41 -5.05 38.97
C THR A 636 4.75 -3.62 38.55
N GLY A 637 4.14 -3.15 37.44
CA GLY A 637 4.36 -1.84 36.86
C GLY A 637 5.61 -1.75 35.98
N HIS A 638 6.23 -2.89 35.63
CA HIS A 638 7.35 -2.90 34.69
C HIS A 638 6.83 -2.94 33.25
N THR A 639 7.44 -2.16 32.37
CA THR A 639 7.11 -2.16 30.93
C THR A 639 7.38 -3.54 30.33
N VAL A 640 6.41 -4.07 29.59
CA VAL A 640 6.54 -5.35 28.90
C VAL A 640 7.29 -5.18 27.58
N PRO A 641 7.93 -6.22 27.04
CA PRO A 641 8.64 -6.11 25.75
C PRO A 641 7.70 -5.68 24.61
N ARG A 642 8.20 -4.93 23.62
CA ARG A 642 7.46 -4.73 22.37
C ARG A 642 7.06 -6.07 21.74
N GLY A 643 5.85 -6.15 21.22
CA GLY A 643 5.34 -7.39 20.63
C GLY A 643 3.82 -7.49 20.60
N LEU A 644 3.35 -8.65 20.16
CA LEU A 644 1.94 -9.00 20.12
C LEU A 644 1.47 -9.49 21.50
N TYR A 645 0.32 -8.99 21.93
CA TYR A 645 -0.36 -9.40 23.15
C TYR A 645 -1.83 -9.70 22.85
N PHE A 646 -2.46 -10.46 23.73
CA PHE A 646 -3.86 -10.84 23.63
C PHE A 646 -4.61 -10.32 24.85
N ILE A 647 -5.63 -9.49 24.63
CA ILE A 647 -6.55 -9.04 25.68
C ILE A 647 -7.75 -9.97 25.66
N GLN A 648 -7.97 -10.69 26.76
CA GLN A 648 -9.10 -11.58 27.00
C GLN A 648 -10.10 -10.88 27.93
N ILE A 649 -11.35 -10.80 27.49
CA ILE A 649 -12.44 -10.11 28.19
C ILE A 649 -13.46 -11.17 28.55
N ASP A 650 -13.62 -11.40 29.84
CA ASP A 650 -14.62 -12.32 30.38
C ASP A 650 -15.95 -11.57 30.53
N LEU A 651 -16.94 -12.00 29.78
CA LEU A 651 -18.32 -11.56 29.85
C LEU A 651 -19.09 -12.67 30.54
N SER A 652 -20.08 -12.36 31.39
CA SER A 652 -20.84 -13.36 32.16
C SER A 652 -21.45 -14.49 31.30
N GLY A 653 -20.67 -15.53 30.98
CA GLY A 653 -21.02 -16.64 30.08
C GLY A 653 -20.26 -16.75 28.74
N ASN A 654 -19.41 -15.78 28.33
CA ASN A 654 -18.66 -15.78 27.07
C ASN A 654 -17.28 -15.09 27.21
N VAL A 655 -16.27 -15.56 26.47
CA VAL A 655 -14.93 -14.95 26.46
C VAL A 655 -14.63 -14.36 25.08
N VAL A 656 -14.20 -13.10 25.05
CA VAL A 656 -13.75 -12.42 23.83
C VAL A 656 -12.25 -12.14 23.89
N THR A 657 -11.51 -12.55 22.87
CA THR A 657 -10.06 -12.31 22.77
C THR A 657 -9.75 -11.35 21.62
N LYS A 658 -8.91 -10.34 21.89
CA LYS A 658 -8.48 -9.35 20.89
C LYS A 658 -6.96 -9.23 20.86
N LYS A 659 -6.42 -9.04 19.66
CA LYS A 659 -4.98 -8.89 19.40
C LYS A 659 -4.57 -7.42 19.55
N VAL A 660 -3.48 -7.16 20.25
CA VAL A 660 -2.93 -5.81 20.41
C VAL A 660 -1.41 -5.80 20.23
N VAL A 661 -0.88 -4.78 19.56
CA VAL A 661 0.54 -4.66 19.26
C VAL A 661 1.13 -3.52 20.07
N PHE A 662 2.06 -3.84 20.98
CA PHE A 662 2.78 -2.84 21.77
C PHE A 662 4.12 -2.53 21.10
N VAL A 663 4.40 -1.25 20.85
CA VAL A 663 5.54 -0.81 20.01
C VAL A 663 6.55 0.09 20.73
N LYS A 664 6.50 0.18 22.07
CA LYS A 664 7.41 1.02 22.87
C LYS A 664 8.54 0.24 23.53
#